data_AF-A0A7K6WJK5-F1
#
_entry.id   AF-A0A7K6WJK5-F1
#
_cell.length_a   1.000
_cell.length_b   1.000
_cell.length_c   1.000
_cell.angle_alpha   90.00
_cell.angle_beta   90.00
_cell.angle_gamma   90.00
#
_symmetry.space_group_name_H-M   'P 1'
#
loop_
_entity.id
_entity.type
_entity.pdbx_description
1 polymer ?
#
loop_
_entity_poly.entity_id
_entity_poly.type
_entity_poly.pdbx_seq_one_letter_code
_entity_poly.pdbx_strand_id
1 'polypeptide(L)'
;DDTERFWTEDVSTGIYYQINSESALTWHQARKSCQQQNAELLSITEIHEQAYIGELTKKFSFAFWIGLNTLNFNSGWQWTGGSPFRFLNWAPGSPFLLPGKICGVMNPRKNAKWENQACNQRLGYICKKRNFNSKSEIIPKEELRPIKCTDAWWPYAGHCYSIQRELKTWKDALTSCKKQDGDLASVHNIAEYSFLVSQLGYKATEELWLGLNDLKTHFYFEWSDGTPVTFTKWQRRHPTYTNGLEDCVVMKGQDGYWATDVCDKQLGYICKKKPSSQSSEKETTEDPGCQKGWKRYGFHCYLVGSALLMFSEANKACEQRKAYLATVESRNEQAFLISLTGLRSEKYFWIGLSDKKERGTFRWTSGETLLFTHWNTAMPGKEQGCVAMGTGIAAGLWDVVSCKKTANFLCKRQAAGELPLAPLVRVPVPACADGWDGASQADSCFKFFVREGNQKKSWFEAEEFCREIGGNLVTIKTKEDQIFIWQLASDKGLNTQAFWIGLFLLNPEEGFAWIDGSPVIYENWDEDEPNNREELEHCVMFNRSPQMRWNDLLCENLLNWICETKKDLPYSFQTLYRPDMNVIYMHFYLSEYQATDDGWIIYEDKQYYFSKERVHMEEARRICQKNFADLVVIENESKRRFLWKYVS
;
A
#
# COMPACT_ATOMS: atom_id res chain seq x y z
N ASP A 1 6.37 17.81 -38.78
CA ASP A 1 5.88 16.75 -37.88
C ASP A 1 4.54 17.20 -37.33
N ASP A 2 3.43 16.58 -37.76
CA ASP A 2 2.05 17.04 -37.46
C ASP A 2 1.58 16.68 -36.03
N THR A 3 2.43 16.02 -35.24
CA THR A 3 2.13 15.50 -33.90
C THR A 3 2.22 16.55 -32.79
N GLU A 4 2.93 17.67 -33.01
CA GLU A 4 3.05 18.77 -32.04
C GLU A 4 1.84 19.71 -32.03
N ARG A 5 1.01 19.68 -33.08
CA ARG A 5 -0.13 20.61 -33.25
C ARG A 5 -1.16 20.55 -32.12
N PHE A 6 -1.29 19.39 -31.46
CA PHE A 6 -2.29 19.16 -30.41
C PHE A 6 -1.75 19.35 -28.99
N TRP A 7 -0.48 19.73 -28.84
CA TRP A 7 0.15 19.97 -27.55
C TRP A 7 0.38 21.46 -27.35
N THR A 8 0.07 21.95 -26.15
CA THR A 8 0.39 23.30 -25.71
C THR A 8 1.65 23.25 -24.85
N GLU A 9 2.72 23.90 -25.29
CA GLU A 9 3.95 24.04 -24.51
C GLU A 9 3.81 25.17 -23.49
N ASP A 10 4.16 24.90 -22.24
CA ASP A 10 4.54 25.94 -21.29
C ASP A 10 6.01 26.30 -21.53
N VAL A 11 6.23 27.43 -22.19
CA VAL A 11 7.57 27.92 -22.57
C VAL A 11 8.48 28.12 -21.35
N SER A 12 7.92 28.34 -20.15
CA SER A 12 8.71 28.55 -18.94
C SER A 12 9.29 27.26 -18.36
N THR A 13 8.62 26.13 -18.57
CA THR A 13 9.01 24.82 -18.00
C THR A 13 9.42 23.80 -19.07
N GLY A 14 9.11 24.05 -20.34
CA GLY A 14 9.30 23.10 -21.45
C GLY A 14 8.38 21.87 -21.36
N ILE A 15 7.30 21.96 -20.57
CA ILE A 15 6.31 20.90 -20.40
C ILE A 15 5.19 21.08 -21.42
N TYR A 16 4.76 19.97 -22.00
CA TYR A 16 3.69 19.93 -23.00
C TYR A 16 2.42 19.38 -22.37
N TYR A 17 1.29 20.03 -22.64
CA TYR A 17 -0.03 19.62 -22.16
C TYR A 17 -0.99 19.41 -23.33
N GLN A 18 -1.82 18.38 -23.23
CA GLN A 18 -2.90 18.10 -24.19
C GLN A 18 -4.22 17.99 -23.45
N ILE A 19 -5.19 18.86 -23.80
CA ILE A 19 -6.52 18.88 -23.18
C ILE A 19 -7.51 18.19 -24.12
N ASN A 20 -7.94 16.99 -23.76
CA ASN A 20 -8.85 16.17 -24.56
C ASN A 20 -10.29 16.36 -24.07
N SER A 21 -10.92 17.48 -24.48
CA SER A 21 -12.23 17.92 -23.97
C SER A 21 -13.45 17.31 -24.67
N GLU A 22 -13.29 16.81 -25.89
CA GLU A 22 -14.38 16.19 -26.67
C GLU A 22 -14.46 14.67 -26.47
N SER A 23 -13.54 14.12 -25.67
CA SER A 23 -13.51 12.69 -25.32
C SER A 23 -14.34 12.41 -24.06
N ALA A 24 -14.85 11.18 -23.97
CA ALA A 24 -15.55 10.68 -22.79
C ALA A 24 -15.00 9.28 -22.44
N LEU A 25 -13.89 9.25 -21.71
CA LEU A 25 -13.17 8.03 -21.33
C LEU A 25 -13.18 7.82 -19.82
N THR A 26 -13.09 6.57 -19.39
CA THR A 26 -12.83 6.25 -17.98
C THR A 26 -11.41 6.64 -17.59
N TRP A 27 -11.11 6.72 -16.29
CA TRP A 27 -9.79 7.14 -15.83
C TRP A 27 -8.68 6.22 -16.38
N HIS A 28 -8.89 4.90 -16.39
CA HIS A 28 -7.92 3.93 -16.91
C HIS A 28 -7.74 4.04 -18.43
N GLN A 29 -8.83 4.24 -19.18
CA GLN A 29 -8.79 4.43 -20.63
C GLN A 29 -8.09 5.74 -21.01
N ALA A 30 -8.40 6.84 -20.30
CA ALA A 30 -7.74 8.13 -20.46
C ALA A 30 -6.23 8.02 -20.19
N ARG A 31 -5.85 7.30 -19.14
CA ARG A 31 -4.45 7.01 -18.82
C ARG A 31 -3.73 6.29 -19.95
N LYS A 32 -4.29 5.18 -20.43
CA LYS A 32 -3.73 4.43 -21.57
C LYS A 32 -3.59 5.31 -22.81
N SER A 33 -4.56 6.18 -23.07
CA SER A 33 -4.49 7.12 -24.20
C SER A 33 -3.32 8.11 -24.09
N CYS A 34 -3.01 8.62 -22.89
CA CYS A 34 -1.81 9.42 -22.67
C CYS A 34 -0.53 8.58 -22.83
N GLN A 35 -0.49 7.37 -22.28
CA GLN A 35 0.67 6.48 -22.34
C GLN A 35 1.05 6.07 -23.77
N GLN A 36 0.06 5.82 -24.63
CA GLN A 36 0.27 5.55 -26.05
C GLN A 36 0.96 6.70 -26.80
N GLN A 37 0.96 7.90 -26.24
CA GLN A 37 1.59 9.11 -26.78
C GLN A 37 2.91 9.46 -26.06
N ASN A 38 3.51 8.52 -25.32
CA ASN A 38 4.69 8.75 -24.46
C ASN A 38 4.47 9.88 -23.45
N ALA A 39 3.25 10.00 -22.94
CA ALA A 39 2.83 10.95 -21.93
C ALA A 39 2.19 10.21 -20.76
N GLU A 40 1.78 10.95 -19.74
CA GLU A 40 1.00 10.42 -18.62
C GLU A 40 -0.17 11.38 -18.34
N LEU A 41 -1.18 10.94 -17.60
CA LEU A 41 -2.20 11.86 -17.08
C LEU A 41 -1.54 12.99 -16.29
N LEU A 42 -2.20 14.15 -16.30
CA LEU A 42 -1.70 15.37 -15.67
C LEU A 42 -1.33 15.12 -14.21
N SER A 43 -0.06 15.36 -13.86
CA SER A 43 0.39 15.57 -12.49
C SER A 43 0.61 17.05 -12.24
N ILE A 44 0.21 17.56 -11.07
CA ILE A 44 0.42 18.94 -10.65
C ILE A 44 1.26 18.91 -9.38
N THR A 45 2.54 19.22 -9.49
CA THR A 45 3.47 19.18 -8.35
C THR A 45 3.87 20.56 -7.85
N GLU A 46 3.53 21.61 -8.61
CA GLU A 46 3.99 22.98 -8.38
C GLU A 46 2.82 23.98 -8.47
N ILE A 47 2.89 25.06 -7.69
CA ILE A 47 1.84 26.09 -7.63
C ILE A 47 1.70 26.83 -8.97
N HIS A 48 2.80 27.10 -9.66
CA HIS A 48 2.77 27.77 -10.97
C HIS A 48 2.10 26.90 -12.04
N GLU A 49 2.34 25.58 -12.01
CA GLU A 49 1.70 24.62 -12.91
C GLU A 49 0.18 24.60 -12.71
N GLN A 50 -0.29 24.63 -11.45
CA GLN A 50 -1.71 24.74 -11.14
C GLN A 50 -2.35 26.01 -11.72
N ALA A 51 -1.66 27.15 -11.62
CA ALA A 51 -2.16 28.42 -12.16
C ALA A 51 -2.22 28.39 -13.69
N TYR A 52 -1.18 27.87 -14.35
CA TYR A 52 -1.10 27.75 -15.80
C TYR A 52 -2.21 26.86 -16.36
N ILE A 53 -2.36 25.65 -15.82
CA ILE A 53 -3.42 24.72 -16.23
C ILE A 53 -4.81 25.27 -15.90
N GLY A 54 -4.96 25.97 -14.78
CA GLY A 54 -6.19 26.64 -14.41
C GLY A 54 -6.64 27.64 -15.47
N GLU A 55 -5.74 28.47 -15.98
CA GLU A 55 -6.04 29.42 -17.06
C GLU A 55 -6.32 28.72 -18.40
N LEU A 56 -5.55 27.68 -18.77
CA LEU A 56 -5.81 26.91 -20.00
C LEU A 56 -7.19 26.24 -20.01
N THR A 57 -7.69 25.85 -18.84
CA THR A 57 -8.96 25.12 -18.69
C THR A 57 -10.15 26.00 -18.32
N LYS A 58 -9.93 27.28 -18.05
CA LYS A 58 -10.94 28.25 -17.57
C LYS A 58 -12.18 28.38 -18.45
N LYS A 59 -12.03 28.17 -19.76
CA LYS A 59 -13.14 28.21 -20.73
C LYS A 59 -14.11 27.03 -20.62
N PHE A 60 -13.70 25.94 -19.97
CA PHE A 60 -14.52 24.74 -19.87
C PHE A 60 -15.40 24.77 -18.63
N SER A 61 -16.54 24.10 -18.73
CA SER A 61 -17.54 24.07 -17.66
C SER A 61 -17.71 22.67 -17.05
N PHE A 62 -16.79 21.75 -17.31
CA PHE A 62 -16.84 20.37 -16.85
C PHE A 62 -15.46 19.93 -16.38
N ALA A 63 -15.43 18.90 -15.53
CA ALA A 63 -14.20 18.40 -14.93
C ALA A 63 -13.41 17.50 -15.88
N PHE A 64 -12.09 17.44 -15.66
CA PHE A 64 -11.17 16.61 -16.42
C PHE A 64 -10.48 15.58 -15.52
N TRP A 65 -10.27 14.37 -16.04
CA TRP A 65 -9.38 13.41 -15.39
C TRP A 65 -7.96 13.95 -15.30
N ILE A 66 -7.36 13.75 -14.12
CA ILE A 66 -5.95 14.00 -13.81
C ILE A 66 -5.33 12.73 -13.24
N GLY A 67 -4.01 12.65 -13.14
CA GLY A 67 -3.30 11.44 -12.72
C GLY A 67 -3.41 11.08 -11.24
N LEU A 68 -4.17 11.85 -10.45
CA LEU A 68 -4.30 11.69 -9.02
C LEU A 68 -5.18 10.48 -8.68
N ASN A 69 -4.71 9.58 -7.81
CA ASN A 69 -5.45 8.35 -7.48
C ASN A 69 -5.07 7.75 -6.11
N THR A 70 -5.89 6.80 -5.63
CA THR A 70 -5.64 5.93 -4.47
C THR A 70 -5.86 4.45 -4.83
N LEU A 71 -5.32 4.01 -5.97
CA LEU A 71 -5.52 2.65 -6.48
C LEU A 71 -4.88 1.57 -5.59
N ASN A 72 -3.82 1.90 -4.85
CA ASN A 72 -3.29 1.05 -3.80
C ASN A 72 -4.03 1.36 -2.50
N PHE A 73 -4.85 0.40 -2.06
CA PHE A 73 -5.78 0.58 -0.94
C PHE A 73 -5.09 0.77 0.42
N ASN A 74 -3.81 0.41 0.54
CA ASN A 74 -3.03 0.57 1.77
C ASN A 74 -2.19 1.88 1.80
N SER A 75 -2.10 2.59 0.67
CA SER A 75 -1.43 3.88 0.57
C SER A 75 -2.39 5.07 0.50
N GLY A 76 -1.85 6.27 0.69
CA GLY A 76 -2.54 7.54 0.47
C GLY A 76 -2.64 7.94 -1.00
N TRP A 77 -2.98 9.21 -1.24
CA TRP A 77 -3.07 9.77 -2.59
C TRP A 77 -1.71 9.83 -3.27
N GLN A 78 -1.68 9.50 -4.56
CA GLN A 78 -0.47 9.49 -5.39
C GLN A 78 -0.77 9.93 -6.82
N TRP A 79 0.24 10.45 -7.52
CA TRP A 79 0.16 10.70 -8.95
C TRP A 79 0.62 9.49 -9.75
N THR A 80 0.02 9.27 -10.92
CA THR A 80 0.57 8.39 -11.95
C THR A 80 1.91 8.91 -12.47
N GLY A 81 2.73 8.00 -13.02
CA GLY A 81 4.05 8.35 -13.55
C GLY A 81 5.09 8.74 -12.50
N GLY A 82 4.87 8.39 -11.23
CA GLY A 82 5.85 8.55 -10.15
C GLY A 82 6.06 9.99 -9.67
N SER A 83 5.23 10.95 -10.08
CA SER A 83 5.31 12.32 -9.57
C SER A 83 4.97 12.36 -8.07
N PRO A 84 5.70 13.14 -7.24
CA PRO A 84 5.45 13.20 -5.81
C PRO A 84 4.14 13.94 -5.49
N PHE A 85 3.33 13.38 -4.59
CA PHE A 85 2.13 14.03 -4.08
C PHE A 85 2.49 15.01 -2.97
N ARG A 86 3.11 16.14 -3.36
CA ARG A 86 3.67 17.15 -2.46
C ARG A 86 2.92 18.48 -2.45
N PHE A 87 1.99 18.68 -3.38
CA PHE A 87 1.14 19.87 -3.46
C PHE A 87 -0.33 19.44 -3.39
N LEU A 88 -1.14 20.12 -2.60
CA LEU A 88 -2.55 19.83 -2.40
C LEU A 88 -3.43 21.02 -2.81
N ASN A 89 -4.44 20.77 -3.65
CA ASN A 89 -5.41 21.80 -4.05
C ASN A 89 -6.85 21.25 -4.12
N TRP A 90 -7.26 20.52 -3.07
CA TRP A 90 -8.60 19.95 -3.00
C TRP A 90 -9.71 21.02 -2.94
N ALA A 91 -10.85 20.70 -3.54
CA ALA A 91 -12.08 21.46 -3.38
C ALA A 91 -12.63 21.30 -1.95
N PRO A 92 -13.37 22.28 -1.42
CA PRO A 92 -14.05 22.12 -0.13
C PRO A 92 -14.88 20.83 -0.09
N GLY A 93 -14.69 20.02 0.95
CA GLY A 93 -15.34 18.71 1.11
C GLY A 93 -14.68 17.55 0.37
N SER A 94 -13.63 17.81 -0.42
CA SER A 94 -12.78 16.78 -1.04
C SER A 94 -11.44 16.64 -0.29
N PRO A 95 -10.82 15.44 -0.27
CA PRO A 95 -11.34 14.21 -0.85
C PRO A 95 -12.55 13.67 -0.06
N PHE A 96 -13.62 13.32 -0.77
CA PHE A 96 -14.79 12.64 -0.21
C PHE A 96 -14.36 11.30 0.38
N LEU A 97 -14.82 11.01 1.58
CA LEU A 97 -14.55 9.74 2.27
C LEU A 97 -15.46 8.58 1.80
N LEU A 98 -16.23 8.77 0.73
CA LEU A 98 -17.10 7.73 0.19
C LEU A 98 -16.27 6.61 -0.46
N PRO A 99 -16.53 5.33 -0.14
CA PRO A 99 -15.87 4.21 -0.80
C PRO A 99 -16.10 4.25 -2.32
N GLY A 100 -15.09 3.79 -3.08
CA GLY A 100 -15.10 3.73 -4.55
C GLY A 100 -14.72 5.01 -5.30
N LYS A 101 -14.67 6.17 -4.64
CA LYS A 101 -14.19 7.42 -5.25
C LYS A 101 -12.68 7.58 -5.13
N ILE A 102 -11.94 6.79 -5.89
CA ILE A 102 -10.47 6.66 -5.76
C ILE A 102 -9.67 7.34 -6.90
N CYS A 103 -10.33 8.02 -7.84
CA CYS A 103 -9.69 8.75 -8.94
C CYS A 103 -9.96 10.26 -8.86
N GLY A 104 -8.94 11.07 -9.12
CA GLY A 104 -9.00 12.53 -9.03
C GLY A 104 -9.40 13.20 -10.35
N VAL A 105 -10.22 14.24 -10.24
CA VAL A 105 -10.57 15.16 -11.32
C VAL A 105 -10.18 16.58 -10.95
N MET A 106 -9.88 17.40 -11.95
CA MET A 106 -9.75 18.84 -11.79
C MET A 106 -11.00 19.52 -12.35
N ASN A 107 -11.62 20.40 -11.57
CA ASN A 107 -12.87 21.06 -11.93
C ASN A 107 -12.69 22.57 -12.18
N PRO A 108 -12.70 23.02 -13.45
CA PRO A 108 -12.58 24.43 -13.79
C PRO A 108 -13.67 25.32 -13.16
N ARG A 109 -14.90 24.82 -12.96
CA ARG A 109 -15.98 25.57 -12.28
C ARG A 109 -15.70 25.84 -10.81
N LYS A 110 -14.79 25.08 -10.20
CA LYS A 110 -14.36 25.25 -8.81
C LYS A 110 -12.94 25.81 -8.74
N ASN A 111 -12.62 26.76 -9.62
CA ASN A 111 -11.29 27.39 -9.72
C ASN A 111 -10.16 26.36 -9.94
N ALA A 112 -10.41 25.36 -10.80
CA ALA A 112 -9.48 24.26 -11.09
C ALA A 112 -9.02 23.50 -9.84
N LYS A 113 -9.82 23.47 -8.77
CA LYS A 113 -9.60 22.62 -7.60
C LYS A 113 -9.91 21.16 -7.88
N TRP A 114 -9.37 20.28 -7.05
CA TRP A 114 -9.44 18.84 -7.24
C TRP A 114 -10.61 18.23 -6.47
N GLU A 115 -11.24 17.23 -7.07
CA GLU A 115 -12.28 16.41 -6.46
C GLU A 115 -11.98 14.94 -6.74
N ASN A 116 -12.51 14.01 -5.95
CA ASN A 116 -12.42 12.58 -6.24
C ASN A 116 -13.76 12.01 -6.71
N GLN A 117 -13.69 11.09 -7.67
CA GLN A 117 -14.81 10.46 -8.35
C GLN A 117 -14.54 8.96 -8.55
N ALA A 118 -15.59 8.22 -8.89
CA ALA A 118 -15.48 6.82 -9.29
C ALA A 118 -14.75 6.73 -10.64
N CYS A 119 -13.75 5.87 -10.74
CA CYS A 119 -12.84 5.79 -11.89
C CYS A 119 -13.53 5.40 -13.21
N ASN A 120 -14.73 4.83 -13.15
CA ASN A 120 -15.54 4.41 -14.30
C ASN A 120 -16.36 5.54 -14.93
N GLN A 121 -16.39 6.74 -14.33
CA GLN A 121 -17.04 7.91 -14.93
C GLN A 121 -16.37 8.26 -16.27
N ARG A 122 -17.15 8.66 -17.27
CA ARG A 122 -16.63 9.01 -18.59
C ARG A 122 -16.49 10.52 -18.71
N LEU A 123 -15.25 11.02 -18.73
CA LEU A 123 -14.93 12.45 -18.75
C LEU A 123 -13.85 12.75 -19.80
N GLY A 124 -13.68 14.04 -20.10
CA GLY A 124 -12.46 14.52 -20.75
C GLY A 124 -11.26 14.37 -19.84
N TYR A 125 -10.04 14.47 -20.39
CA TYR A 125 -8.81 14.23 -19.64
C TYR A 125 -7.68 15.13 -20.12
N ILE A 126 -6.63 15.26 -19.28
CA ILE A 126 -5.46 16.07 -19.61
C ILE A 126 -4.22 15.18 -19.56
N CYS A 127 -3.45 15.16 -20.65
CA CYS A 127 -2.15 14.51 -20.69
C CYS A 127 -1.03 15.54 -20.47
N LYS A 128 0.03 15.10 -19.81
CA LYS A 128 1.28 15.85 -19.58
C LYS A 128 2.45 15.06 -20.14
N LYS A 129 3.27 15.72 -20.95
CA LYS A 129 4.49 15.17 -21.55
C LYS A 129 5.67 16.07 -21.21
N ARG A 130 6.75 15.48 -20.70
CA ARG A 130 8.02 16.19 -20.51
C ARG A 130 8.91 15.95 -21.72
N ASN A 131 9.61 16.99 -22.18
CA ASN A 131 10.56 16.85 -23.27
C ASN A 131 11.82 16.14 -22.75
N PHE A 132 12.02 14.87 -23.10
CA PHE A 132 13.18 14.07 -22.70
C PHE A 132 14.50 14.48 -23.41
N ASN A 133 14.52 15.61 -24.12
CA ASN A 133 15.73 16.15 -24.77
C ASN A 133 16.76 16.74 -23.80
N SER A 134 16.42 16.88 -22.53
CA SER A 134 17.45 16.90 -21.49
C SER A 134 17.66 15.47 -21.05
N LYS A 135 18.88 14.97 -21.22
CA LYS A 135 19.41 13.76 -20.57
C LYS A 135 18.68 13.60 -19.25
N SER A 136 18.05 12.45 -19.05
CA SER A 136 17.45 12.09 -17.78
C SER A 136 18.31 12.65 -16.64
N GLU A 137 17.67 13.01 -15.54
CA GLU A 137 18.31 12.93 -14.24
C GLU A 137 18.75 11.46 -14.05
N ILE A 138 19.78 11.07 -14.79
CA ILE A 138 20.72 10.04 -14.46
C ILE A 138 21.19 10.56 -13.13
N ILE A 139 20.59 10.02 -12.06
CA ILE A 139 21.19 9.96 -10.73
C ILE A 139 22.69 9.95 -11.01
N PRO A 140 23.45 10.99 -10.62
CA PRO A 140 24.83 11.10 -11.02
C PRO A 140 25.45 9.73 -10.90
N LYS A 141 26.20 9.30 -11.93
CA LYS A 141 27.08 8.14 -11.84
C LYS A 141 28.17 8.40 -10.79
N GLU A 142 27.79 8.79 -9.58
CA GLU A 142 28.52 8.47 -8.39
C GLU A 142 28.44 6.95 -8.34
N GLU A 143 29.47 6.34 -8.91
CA GLU A 143 29.94 5.04 -8.46
C GLU A 143 29.61 4.93 -6.98
N LEU A 144 28.87 3.88 -6.59
CA LEU A 144 28.59 3.51 -5.20
C LEU A 144 29.93 3.25 -4.50
N ARG A 145 30.70 4.32 -4.26
CA ARG A 145 31.97 4.28 -3.57
C ARG A 145 31.64 4.00 -2.12
N PRO A 146 32.38 3.09 -1.46
CA PRO A 146 32.19 2.84 -0.04
C PRO A 146 32.38 4.15 0.72
N ILE A 147 31.29 4.65 1.31
CA ILE A 147 31.30 5.86 2.13
C ILE A 147 31.41 5.44 3.58
N LYS A 148 32.25 6.18 4.31
CA LYS A 148 32.44 5.99 5.74
C LYS A 148 31.69 7.08 6.49
N CYS A 149 30.99 6.66 7.53
CA CYS A 149 30.28 7.55 8.44
C CYS A 149 30.93 7.44 9.83
N THR A 150 30.74 8.47 10.65
CA THR A 150 31.17 8.46 12.06
C THR A 150 30.44 7.34 12.83
N ASP A 151 31.00 6.92 13.97
CA ASP A 151 30.36 5.93 14.84
C ASP A 151 28.89 6.34 15.13
N ALA A 152 27.98 5.36 15.09
CA ALA A 152 26.51 5.51 15.18
C ALA A 152 25.76 6.10 13.97
N TRP A 153 26.43 6.23 12.81
CA TRP A 153 25.80 6.61 11.54
C TRP A 153 25.93 5.50 10.50
N TRP A 154 24.85 5.25 9.76
CA TRP A 154 24.76 4.21 8.75
C TRP A 154 24.94 4.79 7.34
N PRO A 155 25.93 4.31 6.56
CA PRO A 155 26.15 4.79 5.20
C PRO A 155 25.12 4.21 4.24
N TYR A 156 24.55 5.06 3.39
CA TYR A 156 23.72 4.64 2.27
C TYR A 156 23.75 5.68 1.14
N ALA A 157 24.02 5.22 -0.09
CA ALA A 157 23.91 5.99 -1.33
C ALA A 157 24.39 7.46 -1.24
N GLY A 158 25.67 7.69 -0.93
CA GLY A 158 26.19 9.06 -0.86
C GLY A 158 26.11 9.72 0.52
N HIS A 159 25.37 9.15 1.46
CA HIS A 159 24.94 9.84 2.68
C HIS A 159 25.10 8.97 3.94
N CYS A 160 25.01 9.60 5.10
CA CYS A 160 25.02 8.99 6.42
C CYS A 160 23.68 9.24 7.11
N TYR A 161 23.08 8.22 7.72
CA TYR A 161 21.80 8.30 8.42
C TYR A 161 21.91 7.86 9.87
N SER A 162 21.08 8.41 10.75
CA SER A 162 21.02 7.97 12.15
C SER A 162 19.62 8.18 12.72
N ILE A 163 19.10 7.17 13.44
CA ILE A 163 17.85 7.28 14.19
C ILE A 163 18.16 7.77 15.60
N GLN A 164 17.50 8.86 15.99
CA GLN A 164 17.53 9.42 17.32
C GLN A 164 16.24 9.05 18.03
N ARG A 165 16.35 8.27 19.11
CA ARG A 165 15.19 7.81 19.91
C ARG A 165 14.82 8.77 21.05
N GLU A 166 15.57 9.86 21.21
CA GLU A 166 15.20 10.96 22.11
C GLU A 166 13.96 11.66 21.56
N LEU A 167 12.94 11.86 22.40
CA LEU A 167 11.68 12.46 21.99
C LEU A 167 11.81 13.99 21.90
N LYS A 168 11.55 14.55 20.72
CA LYS A 168 11.61 16.00 20.45
C LYS A 168 10.47 16.46 19.58
N THR A 169 10.12 17.75 19.70
CA THR A 169 9.28 18.43 18.70
C THR A 169 10.01 18.43 17.36
N TRP A 170 9.28 18.61 16.26
CA TRP A 170 9.90 18.62 14.92
C TRP A 170 11.01 19.68 14.80
N LYS A 171 10.78 20.89 15.34
CA LYS A 171 11.75 21.99 15.32
C LYS A 171 13.00 21.71 16.16
N ASP A 172 12.83 21.09 17.33
CA ASP A 172 13.95 20.72 18.19
C ASP A 172 14.74 19.54 17.62
N ALA A 173 14.05 18.59 16.99
CA ALA A 173 14.66 17.48 16.24
C ALA A 173 15.51 18.00 15.08
N LEU A 174 14.99 18.94 14.29
CA LEU A 174 15.72 19.63 13.23
C LEU A 174 16.98 20.31 13.77
N THR A 175 16.85 21.07 14.85
CA THR A 175 17.98 21.73 15.51
C THR A 175 19.01 20.72 16.00
N SER A 176 18.56 19.56 16.50
CA SER A 176 19.41 18.46 16.94
C SER A 176 20.22 17.84 15.80
N CYS A 177 19.60 17.61 14.64
CA CYS A 177 20.30 17.11 13.45
C CYS A 177 21.30 18.15 12.91
N LYS A 178 20.93 19.45 12.91
CA LYS A 178 21.82 20.54 12.48
C LYS A 178 23.06 20.68 13.34
N LYS A 179 22.97 20.40 14.64
CA LYS A 179 24.14 20.36 15.54
C LYS A 179 25.14 19.24 15.22
N GLN A 180 24.74 18.24 14.43
CA GLN A 180 25.57 17.11 14.01
C GLN A 180 25.99 17.22 12.53
N ASP A 181 26.01 18.44 11.99
CA ASP A 181 26.30 18.77 10.58
C ASP A 181 25.38 18.04 9.57
N GLY A 182 24.15 17.75 10.00
CA GLY A 182 23.12 17.12 9.18
C GLY A 182 21.83 17.93 9.13
N ASP A 183 20.78 17.30 8.65
CA ASP A 183 19.42 17.79 8.68
C ASP A 183 18.47 16.62 9.02
N LEU A 184 17.18 16.88 9.20
CA LEU A 184 16.20 15.80 9.23
C LEU A 184 16.22 15.07 7.88
N ALA A 185 15.98 13.75 7.92
CA ALA A 185 16.15 12.92 6.75
C ALA A 185 15.15 13.28 5.64
N SER A 186 15.71 13.59 4.47
CA SER A 186 15.04 13.64 3.18
C SER A 186 15.08 12.28 2.48
N VAL A 187 14.06 11.98 1.68
CA VAL A 187 13.92 10.71 0.93
C VAL A 187 13.52 10.99 -0.52
N HIS A 188 14.30 10.50 -1.47
CA HIS A 188 14.21 10.89 -2.90
C HIS A 188 13.84 9.75 -3.84
N ASN A 189 13.87 8.51 -3.38
CA ASN A 189 13.52 7.34 -4.19
C ASN A 189 13.16 6.14 -3.31
N ILE A 190 12.63 5.11 -3.97
CA ILE A 190 12.19 3.87 -3.30
C ILE A 190 13.35 3.12 -2.64
N ALA A 191 14.59 3.24 -3.14
CA ALA A 191 15.73 2.52 -2.58
C ALA A 191 16.20 3.13 -1.25
N GLU A 192 16.23 4.45 -1.16
CA GLU A 192 16.47 5.20 0.09
C GLU A 192 15.37 4.94 1.11
N TYR A 193 14.10 5.02 0.71
CA TYR A 193 12.98 4.61 1.56
C TYR A 193 13.15 3.18 2.08
N SER A 194 13.52 2.26 1.19
CA SER A 194 13.68 0.85 1.53
C SER A 194 14.85 0.61 2.49
N PHE A 195 15.92 1.39 2.40
CA PHE A 195 17.03 1.37 3.36
C PHE A 195 16.57 1.82 4.76
N LEU A 196 15.79 2.90 4.86
CA LEU A 196 15.24 3.42 6.12
C LEU A 196 14.43 2.34 6.87
N VAL A 197 13.54 1.64 6.17
CA VAL A 197 12.64 0.66 6.81
C VAL A 197 13.30 -0.69 7.09
N SER A 198 14.35 -1.07 6.36
CA SER A 198 14.93 -2.41 6.44
C SER A 198 16.30 -2.51 7.12
N GLN A 199 17.16 -1.49 6.98
CA GLN A 199 18.55 -1.55 7.44
C GLN A 199 18.86 -0.56 8.56
N LEU A 200 18.15 0.57 8.64
CA LEU A 200 18.47 1.64 9.57
C LEU A 200 18.09 1.32 11.04
N GLY A 201 17.34 0.25 11.28
CA GLY A 201 16.89 -0.16 12.62
C GLY A 201 15.53 0.42 13.03
N TYR A 202 14.71 0.81 12.06
CA TYR A 202 13.32 1.20 12.25
C TYR A 202 12.49 0.05 12.84
N LYS A 203 11.58 0.36 13.78
CA LYS A 203 10.61 -0.60 14.32
C LYS A 203 9.19 -0.17 13.97
N ALA A 204 8.33 -1.13 13.64
CA ALA A 204 6.93 -0.89 13.28
C ALA A 204 6.09 -0.16 14.36
N THR A 205 6.52 -0.21 15.61
CA THR A 205 5.88 0.47 16.76
C THR A 205 6.33 1.92 16.91
N GLU A 206 7.27 2.40 16.10
CA GLU A 206 7.86 3.72 16.20
C GLU A 206 7.23 4.69 15.22
N GLU A 207 7.11 5.94 15.69
CA GLU A 207 6.80 7.10 14.86
C GLU A 207 8.03 8.00 14.90
N LEU A 208 8.61 8.27 13.73
CA LEU A 208 9.86 9.04 13.61
C LEU A 208 9.67 10.24 12.69
N TRP A 209 10.11 11.43 13.12
CA TRP A 209 10.11 12.62 12.28
C TRP A 209 11.00 12.47 11.05
N LEU A 210 10.47 12.91 9.92
CA LEU A 210 11.19 13.17 8.68
C LEU A 210 11.31 14.69 8.44
N GLY A 211 12.16 15.09 7.49
CA GLY A 211 12.34 16.52 7.17
C GLY A 211 11.20 17.14 6.35
N LEU A 212 10.20 16.37 5.93
CA LEU A 212 9.12 16.84 5.07
C LEU A 212 8.11 17.65 5.90
N ASN A 213 7.75 18.83 5.42
CA ASN A 213 6.84 19.75 6.10
C ASN A 213 6.21 20.74 5.12
N ASP A 214 5.09 21.36 5.45
CA ASP A 214 4.47 22.46 4.68
C ASP A 214 4.39 23.78 5.50
N LEU A 215 5.24 23.91 6.53
CA LEU A 215 5.30 25.07 7.45
C LEU A 215 5.49 26.42 6.74
N LYS A 216 6.20 26.43 5.62
CA LYS A 216 6.49 27.65 4.85
C LYS A 216 5.34 28.06 3.95
N THR A 217 4.63 27.10 3.38
CA THR A 217 3.52 27.34 2.46
C THR A 217 2.54 26.21 2.64
N HIS A 218 1.41 26.52 3.28
CA HIS A 218 0.40 25.52 3.61
C HIS A 218 -0.04 24.75 2.36
N PHE A 219 -0.17 23.43 2.49
CA PHE A 219 -0.46 22.48 1.42
C PHE A 219 0.63 22.29 0.36
N TYR A 220 1.84 22.81 0.60
CA TYR A 220 3.00 22.65 -0.28
C TYR A 220 4.20 22.12 0.53
N PHE A 221 4.44 20.81 0.41
CA PHE A 221 5.45 20.08 1.17
C PHE A 221 6.86 20.24 0.58
N GLU A 222 7.79 20.67 1.43
CA GLU A 222 9.21 20.87 1.14
C GLU A 222 10.08 20.08 2.14
N TRP A 223 11.27 19.65 1.72
CA TRP A 223 12.26 19.08 2.62
C TRP A 223 12.98 20.21 3.39
N SER A 224 13.24 19.99 4.69
CA SER A 224 13.96 20.94 5.55
C SER A 224 15.40 21.23 5.12
N ASP A 225 16.02 20.30 4.40
CA ASP A 225 17.37 20.43 3.83
C ASP A 225 17.41 21.19 2.49
N GLY A 226 16.25 21.60 1.96
CA GLY A 226 16.09 22.34 0.71
C GLY A 226 16.23 21.49 -0.56
N THR A 227 16.39 20.17 -0.45
CA THR A 227 16.41 19.27 -1.61
C THR A 227 15.01 19.17 -2.24
N PRO A 228 14.91 18.90 -3.57
CA PRO A 228 13.62 18.74 -4.21
C PRO A 228 12.90 17.49 -3.68
N VAL A 229 11.59 17.59 -3.44
CA VAL A 229 10.75 16.42 -3.20
C VAL A 229 10.50 15.75 -4.53
N THR A 230 11.10 14.59 -4.73
CA THR A 230 10.98 13.76 -5.95
C THR A 230 10.22 12.46 -5.68
N PHE A 231 9.92 12.16 -4.42
CA PHE A 231 9.32 10.92 -3.99
C PHE A 231 8.44 11.13 -2.75
N THR A 232 7.30 10.45 -2.71
CA THR A 232 6.38 10.45 -1.56
C THR A 232 5.77 9.07 -1.36
N LYS A 233 5.65 8.61 -0.10
CA LYS A 233 4.95 7.37 0.27
C LYS A 233 3.97 7.59 1.41
N TRP A 234 2.84 8.20 1.08
CA TRP A 234 1.80 8.51 2.06
C TRP A 234 1.05 7.29 2.57
N GLN A 235 0.70 7.32 3.84
CA GLN A 235 -0.24 6.41 4.48
C GLN A 235 -1.66 6.69 3.99
N ARG A 236 -2.51 5.67 3.98
CA ARG A 236 -3.94 5.81 3.66
C ARG A 236 -4.56 6.98 4.46
N ARG A 237 -5.34 7.83 3.78
CA ARG A 237 -5.98 9.05 4.30
C ARG A 237 -5.04 10.22 4.65
N HIS A 238 -3.73 10.08 4.41
CA HIS A 238 -2.77 11.18 4.52
C HIS A 238 -2.27 11.62 3.14
N PRO A 239 -1.74 12.86 3.01
CA PRO A 239 -1.78 13.95 4.00
C PRO A 239 -3.22 14.44 4.26
N THR A 240 -3.50 14.93 5.47
CA THR A 240 -4.83 15.44 5.82
C THR A 240 -5.05 16.84 5.23
N TYR A 241 -6.29 17.17 4.88
CA TYR A 241 -6.65 18.47 4.28
C TYR A 241 -7.48 19.34 5.22
N THR A 242 -7.64 18.94 6.49
CA THR A 242 -8.80 19.39 7.28
C THR A 242 -8.56 20.44 8.35
N ASN A 243 -7.33 20.72 8.84
CA ASN A 243 -7.19 21.71 9.93
C ASN A 243 -5.86 22.50 10.02
N GLY A 244 -4.89 22.34 9.12
CA GLY A 244 -3.64 23.13 9.14
C GLY A 244 -2.86 23.14 10.46
N LEU A 245 -3.02 22.08 11.25
CA LEU A 245 -2.26 21.84 12.48
C LEU A 245 -1.23 20.72 12.30
N GLU A 246 -1.38 19.91 11.25
CA GLU A 246 -0.55 18.73 10.98
C GLU A 246 0.46 19.03 9.87
N ASP A 247 1.32 20.02 10.10
CA ASP A 247 2.22 20.53 9.07
C ASP A 247 3.55 19.75 8.95
N CYS A 248 3.75 18.76 9.83
CA CYS A 248 4.98 17.96 9.92
C CYS A 248 4.72 16.49 9.59
N VAL A 249 5.74 15.80 9.08
CA VAL A 249 5.58 14.44 8.57
C VAL A 249 6.37 13.42 9.39
N VAL A 250 5.68 12.35 9.78
CA VAL A 250 6.25 11.19 10.47
C VAL A 250 6.29 9.97 9.55
N MET A 251 7.28 9.11 9.76
CA MET A 251 7.32 7.74 9.27
C MET A 251 6.74 6.80 10.34
N LYS A 252 5.70 6.03 10.02
CA LYS A 252 5.00 5.16 10.98
C LYS A 252 4.42 3.87 10.38
N GLY A 253 4.11 2.92 11.26
CA GLY A 253 3.44 1.66 10.93
C GLY A 253 4.38 0.59 10.37
N GLN A 254 3.83 -0.61 10.14
CA GLN A 254 4.58 -1.80 9.73
C GLN A 254 5.48 -1.58 8.51
N ASP A 255 4.98 -0.80 7.54
CA ASP A 255 5.64 -0.57 6.26
C ASP A 255 6.44 0.74 6.21
N GLY A 256 6.38 1.58 7.25
CA GLY A 256 7.02 2.90 7.28
C GLY A 256 6.38 3.95 6.37
N TYR A 257 5.05 3.92 6.17
CA TYR A 257 4.36 4.96 5.41
C TYR A 257 4.40 6.32 6.12
N TRP A 258 4.21 7.39 5.36
CA TRP A 258 4.29 8.75 5.84
C TRP A 258 2.91 9.27 6.25
N ALA A 259 2.83 9.95 7.38
CA ALA A 259 1.62 10.60 7.84
C ALA A 259 1.92 12.03 8.28
N THR A 260 0.95 12.92 8.06
CA THR A 260 0.95 14.25 8.67
C THR A 260 0.62 14.13 10.16
N ASP A 261 1.32 14.90 10.99
CA ASP A 261 1.13 14.95 12.44
C ASP A 261 1.44 16.37 12.95
N VAL A 262 1.00 16.67 14.17
CA VAL A 262 1.18 17.97 14.81
C VAL A 262 2.64 18.15 15.20
N CYS A 263 3.28 19.23 14.72
CA CYS A 263 4.72 19.48 14.87
C CYS A 263 5.23 19.53 16.32
N ASP A 264 4.36 19.88 17.28
CA ASP A 264 4.69 19.99 18.71
C ASP A 264 4.73 18.63 19.43
N LYS A 265 4.33 17.55 18.76
CA LYS A 265 4.41 16.20 19.32
C LYS A 265 5.86 15.80 19.53
N GLN A 266 6.16 15.20 20.69
CA GLN A 266 7.49 14.74 21.02
C GLN A 266 7.72 13.31 20.51
N LEU A 267 8.50 13.17 19.44
CA LEU A 267 8.78 11.88 18.79
C LEU A 267 10.28 11.67 18.57
N GLY A 268 10.67 10.43 18.31
CA GLY A 268 11.99 10.14 17.76
C GLY A 268 12.12 10.74 16.35
N TYR A 269 13.34 10.77 15.80
CA TYR A 269 13.60 11.44 14.52
C TYR A 269 14.78 10.82 13.77
N ILE A 270 14.80 10.99 12.45
CA ILE A 270 15.87 10.49 11.59
C ILE A 270 16.69 11.67 11.08
N CYS A 271 18.01 11.63 11.29
CA CYS A 271 18.93 12.61 10.71
C CYS A 271 19.65 12.04 9.48
N LYS A 272 19.96 12.91 8.51
CA LYS A 272 20.75 12.62 7.31
C LYS A 272 21.86 13.67 7.16
N LYS A 273 23.07 13.25 6.78
CA LYS A 273 24.18 14.16 6.48
C LYS A 273 25.07 13.64 5.36
N LYS A 274 25.85 14.55 4.75
CA LYS A 274 26.92 14.17 3.84
C LYS A 274 28.10 13.59 4.64
N PRO A 275 28.86 12.63 4.08
CA PRO A 275 30.03 12.09 4.74
C PRO A 275 31.14 13.14 4.92
N SER A 276 31.80 13.13 6.08
CA SER A 276 32.92 14.03 6.37
C SER A 276 34.17 13.64 5.58
N SER A 277 34.90 14.63 5.07
CA SER A 277 36.13 14.46 4.27
C SER A 277 37.33 13.85 5.02
N GLN A 278 37.21 13.64 6.34
CA GLN A 278 38.21 12.98 7.17
C GLN A 278 37.62 11.70 7.78
N SER A 279 37.89 10.55 7.18
CA SER A 279 37.64 9.25 7.82
C SER A 279 38.71 8.23 7.43
N SER A 280 39.41 7.73 8.46
CA SER A 280 40.48 6.74 8.37
C SER A 280 39.97 5.37 7.91
N GLU A 281 40.86 4.56 7.34
CA GLU A 281 40.60 3.18 6.94
C GLU A 281 40.32 2.29 8.15
N LYS A 282 39.07 1.83 8.26
CA LYS A 282 38.75 0.53 8.87
C LYS A 282 37.78 -0.24 7.98
N GLU A 283 38.00 -1.55 7.97
CA GLU A 283 37.45 -2.55 7.07
C GLU A 283 35.92 -2.62 7.16
N THR A 284 35.32 -3.08 6.04
CA THR A 284 33.94 -3.54 5.95
C THR A 284 33.51 -4.21 7.25
N THR A 285 32.56 -3.63 7.97
CA THR A 285 31.89 -4.27 9.10
C THR A 285 31.48 -5.66 8.64
N GLU A 286 32.17 -6.68 9.17
CA GLU A 286 31.77 -8.06 8.95
C GLU A 286 30.42 -8.23 9.63
N ASP A 287 29.39 -8.47 8.83
CA ASP A 287 28.06 -8.75 9.34
C ASP A 287 28.15 -10.03 10.20
N PRO A 288 27.86 -9.97 11.50
CA PRO A 288 28.05 -11.11 12.39
C PRO A 288 27.32 -12.35 11.85
N GLY A 289 28.02 -13.47 11.69
CA GLY A 289 27.47 -14.72 11.15
C GLY A 289 27.41 -14.82 9.62
N CYS A 290 27.83 -13.79 8.89
CA CYS A 290 27.91 -13.79 7.43
C CYS A 290 29.36 -13.77 6.94
N GLN A 291 29.61 -14.37 5.77
CA GLN A 291 30.93 -14.34 5.13
C GLN A 291 31.21 -12.96 4.53
N LYS A 292 32.49 -12.61 4.38
CA LYS A 292 32.91 -11.37 3.71
C LYS A 292 32.22 -11.22 2.34
N GLY A 293 31.60 -10.06 2.12
CA GLY A 293 30.83 -9.74 0.91
C GLY A 293 29.35 -10.11 0.95
N TRP A 294 28.89 -10.79 2.00
CA TRP A 294 27.46 -11.02 2.25
C TRP A 294 26.89 -9.97 3.19
N LYS A 295 25.63 -9.60 2.98
CA LYS A 295 24.88 -8.65 3.82
C LYS A 295 23.86 -9.37 4.66
N ARG A 296 23.82 -9.09 5.96
CA ARG A 296 22.85 -9.72 6.87
C ARG A 296 21.53 -8.95 6.90
N TYR A 297 20.43 -9.70 6.85
CA TYR A 297 19.10 -9.22 7.17
C TYR A 297 18.34 -10.31 7.92
N GLY A 298 17.94 -10.01 9.17
CA GLY A 298 17.37 -10.99 10.09
C GLY A 298 18.32 -12.17 10.36
N PHE A 299 17.82 -13.39 10.11
CA PHE A 299 18.56 -14.65 10.27
C PHE A 299 19.28 -15.11 8.99
N HIS A 300 19.28 -14.28 7.95
CA HIS A 300 19.77 -14.64 6.62
C HIS A 300 20.90 -13.70 6.16
N CYS A 301 21.81 -14.26 5.38
CA CYS A 301 22.84 -13.55 4.64
C CYS A 301 22.48 -13.54 3.16
N TYR A 302 22.67 -12.39 2.51
CA TYR A 302 22.39 -12.18 1.10
C TYR A 302 23.65 -11.80 0.34
N LEU A 303 23.76 -12.28 -0.89
CA LEU A 303 24.86 -11.93 -1.80
C LEU A 303 24.29 -11.45 -3.13
N VAL A 304 24.84 -10.34 -3.61
CA VAL A 304 24.55 -9.83 -4.95
C VAL A 304 25.58 -10.41 -5.93
N GLY A 305 25.15 -11.34 -6.76
CA GLY A 305 25.96 -11.92 -7.84
C GLY A 305 26.05 -10.96 -9.03
N SER A 306 27.27 -10.60 -9.43
CA SER A 306 27.54 -9.65 -10.50
C SER A 306 27.76 -10.30 -11.88
N ALA A 307 27.65 -11.63 -11.99
CA ALA A 307 27.80 -12.34 -13.26
C ALA A 307 26.45 -12.49 -13.96
N LEU A 308 26.42 -12.20 -15.27
CA LEU A 308 25.25 -12.39 -16.12
C LEU A 308 25.09 -13.87 -16.45
N LEU A 309 24.16 -14.56 -15.79
CA LEU A 309 23.94 -16.00 -15.90
C LEU A 309 22.50 -16.33 -16.27
N MET A 310 22.28 -17.48 -16.90
CA MET A 310 20.94 -18.05 -17.05
C MET A 310 20.41 -18.49 -15.68
N PHE A 311 19.09 -18.64 -15.55
CA PHE A 311 18.46 -18.99 -14.27
C PHE A 311 19.03 -20.27 -13.63
N SER A 312 19.23 -21.33 -14.44
CA SER A 312 19.79 -22.59 -13.94
C SER A 312 21.26 -22.47 -13.53
N GLU A 313 22.02 -21.63 -14.21
CA GLU A 313 23.43 -21.36 -13.91
C GLU A 313 23.57 -20.49 -12.65
N ALA A 314 22.70 -19.49 -12.49
CA ALA A 314 22.61 -18.66 -11.30
C ALA A 314 22.24 -19.49 -10.06
N ASN A 315 21.29 -20.44 -10.19
CA ASN A 315 20.96 -21.37 -9.11
C ASN A 315 22.16 -22.23 -8.70
N LYS A 316 22.87 -22.80 -9.67
CA LYS A 316 24.12 -23.56 -9.41
C LYS A 316 25.20 -22.68 -8.75
N ALA A 317 25.32 -21.42 -9.17
CA ALA A 317 26.30 -20.49 -8.59
C ALA A 317 26.01 -20.19 -7.11
N CYS A 318 24.74 -20.09 -6.72
CA CYS A 318 24.36 -19.99 -5.30
C CYS A 318 24.63 -21.31 -4.56
N GLU A 319 24.28 -22.46 -5.13
CA GLU A 319 24.50 -23.79 -4.53
C GLU A 319 25.99 -24.06 -4.24
N GLN A 320 26.89 -23.67 -5.17
CA GLN A 320 28.34 -23.75 -4.98
C GLN A 320 28.84 -22.98 -3.76
N ARG A 321 28.09 -21.94 -3.34
CA ARG A 321 28.38 -21.13 -2.15
C ARG A 321 27.57 -21.56 -0.92
N LYS A 322 26.98 -22.76 -0.95
CA LYS A 322 26.07 -23.30 0.09
C LYS A 322 24.89 -22.37 0.36
N ALA A 323 24.35 -21.77 -0.69
CA ALA A 323 23.22 -20.87 -0.68
C ALA A 323 22.21 -21.31 -1.75
N TYR A 324 21.07 -20.65 -1.81
CA TYR A 324 20.08 -20.81 -2.88
C TYR A 324 19.75 -19.44 -3.49
N LEU A 325 19.12 -19.42 -4.66
CA LEU A 325 18.61 -18.16 -5.21
C LEU A 325 17.65 -17.51 -4.20
N ALA A 326 17.80 -16.21 -3.97
CA ALA A 326 17.12 -15.53 -2.89
C ALA A 326 15.60 -15.72 -2.98
N THR A 327 15.02 -16.15 -1.85
CA THR A 327 13.58 -16.10 -1.61
C THR A 327 13.21 -14.78 -0.97
N VAL A 328 11.93 -14.42 -1.01
CA VAL A 328 11.40 -13.22 -0.37
C VAL A 328 10.15 -13.61 0.41
N GLU A 329 10.19 -13.44 1.73
CA GLU A 329 9.16 -13.87 2.68
C GLU A 329 8.32 -12.69 3.18
N SER A 330 8.79 -11.45 3.02
CA SER A 330 8.07 -10.27 3.51
C SER A 330 8.37 -9.01 2.70
N ARG A 331 7.51 -8.01 2.84
CA ARG A 331 7.73 -6.67 2.28
C ARG A 331 9.00 -6.00 2.80
N ASN A 332 9.38 -6.27 4.06
CA ASN A 332 10.59 -5.69 4.65
C ASN A 332 11.87 -6.35 4.10
N GLU A 333 11.83 -7.66 3.82
CA GLU A 333 12.88 -8.35 3.08
C GLU A 333 12.96 -7.87 1.62
N GLN A 334 11.81 -7.64 0.98
CA GLN A 334 11.76 -7.01 -0.35
C GLN A 334 12.41 -5.61 -0.33
N ALA A 335 12.10 -4.79 0.67
CA ALA A 335 12.73 -3.49 0.86
C ALA A 335 14.25 -3.63 1.06
N PHE A 336 14.69 -4.59 1.87
CA PHE A 336 16.11 -4.89 1.99
C PHE A 336 16.76 -5.20 0.63
N LEU A 337 16.17 -6.06 -0.20
CA LEU A 337 16.69 -6.36 -1.53
C LEU A 337 16.67 -5.15 -2.47
N ILE A 338 15.63 -4.29 -2.40
CA ILE A 338 15.57 -3.03 -3.14
C ILE A 338 16.70 -2.09 -2.70
N SER A 339 17.00 -2.01 -1.41
CA SER A 339 18.08 -1.13 -0.94
C SER A 339 19.46 -1.56 -1.47
N LEU A 340 19.66 -2.88 -1.72
CA LEU A 340 20.89 -3.42 -2.31
C LEU A 340 20.97 -3.24 -3.83
N THR A 341 19.83 -3.32 -4.53
CA THR A 341 19.79 -3.46 -5.99
C THR A 341 19.15 -2.30 -6.75
N GLY A 342 18.27 -1.53 -6.09
CA GLY A 342 17.39 -0.56 -6.75
C GLY A 342 18.12 0.60 -7.42
N LEU A 343 19.27 1.02 -6.90
CA LEU A 343 20.13 2.07 -7.48
C LEU A 343 21.15 1.51 -8.49
N ARG A 344 21.18 0.20 -8.71
CA ARG A 344 22.15 -0.43 -9.62
C ARG A 344 21.71 -0.24 -11.07
N SER A 345 22.69 -0.18 -11.98
CA SER A 345 22.45 0.04 -13.42
C SER A 345 21.89 -1.20 -14.13
N GLU A 346 22.07 -2.38 -13.55
CA GLU A 346 21.65 -3.65 -14.10
C GLU A 346 20.13 -3.78 -14.06
N LYS A 347 19.51 -4.16 -15.18
CA LYS A 347 18.05 -4.21 -15.32
C LYS A 347 17.37 -5.25 -14.43
N TYR A 348 17.98 -6.42 -14.27
CA TYR A 348 17.35 -7.58 -13.65
C TYR A 348 18.28 -8.35 -12.71
N PHE A 349 17.70 -8.85 -11.62
CA PHE A 349 18.31 -9.81 -10.71
C PHE A 349 17.41 -11.05 -10.56
N TRP A 350 17.91 -12.23 -10.91
CA TRP A 350 17.22 -13.50 -10.66
C TRP A 350 16.98 -13.70 -9.16
N ILE A 351 15.73 -14.05 -8.83
CA ILE A 351 15.30 -14.56 -7.53
C ILE A 351 14.84 -16.01 -7.70
N GLY A 352 14.70 -16.76 -6.62
CA GLY A 352 14.50 -18.22 -6.69
C GLY A 352 13.13 -18.69 -7.16
N LEU A 353 12.29 -17.85 -7.78
CA LEU A 353 10.89 -18.16 -8.07
C LEU A 353 10.69 -18.59 -9.53
N SER A 354 9.86 -19.62 -9.77
CA SER A 354 9.48 -20.07 -11.12
C SER A 354 8.20 -20.91 -11.11
N ASP A 355 7.49 -20.96 -12.24
CA ASP A 355 6.30 -21.80 -12.47
C ASP A 355 6.55 -22.91 -13.51
N LYS A 356 7.82 -23.24 -13.77
CA LYS A 356 8.20 -24.22 -14.79
C LYS A 356 7.69 -25.64 -14.53
N LYS A 357 7.48 -26.01 -13.26
CA LYS A 357 7.03 -27.36 -12.89
C LYS A 357 5.55 -27.57 -13.19
N GLU A 358 4.75 -26.54 -12.93
CA GLU A 358 3.31 -26.57 -13.03
C GLU A 358 2.85 -25.15 -13.40
N ARG A 359 2.28 -25.00 -14.59
CA ARG A 359 1.88 -23.69 -15.12
C ARG A 359 0.90 -23.02 -14.17
N GLY A 360 1.18 -21.76 -13.83
CA GLY A 360 0.36 -20.99 -12.89
C GLY A 360 0.64 -21.26 -11.41
N THR A 361 1.49 -22.23 -11.07
CA THR A 361 1.87 -22.53 -9.67
C THR A 361 3.34 -22.19 -9.44
N PHE A 362 3.59 -21.02 -8.84
CA PHE A 362 4.93 -20.52 -8.55
C PHE A 362 5.54 -21.20 -7.31
N ARG A 363 6.79 -21.65 -7.43
CA ARG A 363 7.52 -22.32 -6.34
C ARG A 363 8.96 -21.81 -6.23
N TRP A 364 9.43 -21.63 -5.00
CA TRP A 364 10.83 -21.31 -4.72
C TRP A 364 11.74 -22.50 -5.00
N THR A 365 12.95 -22.25 -5.53
CA THR A 365 13.96 -23.29 -5.75
C THR A 365 14.48 -23.90 -4.44
N SER A 366 14.38 -23.17 -3.32
CA SER A 366 14.71 -23.65 -1.98
C SER A 366 13.71 -24.68 -1.43
N GLY A 367 12.48 -24.71 -1.96
CA GLY A 367 11.37 -25.47 -1.40
C GLY A 367 10.64 -24.78 -0.23
N GLU A 368 11.03 -23.56 0.13
CA GLU A 368 10.32 -22.74 1.12
C GLU A 368 8.90 -22.38 0.67
N THR A 369 8.04 -22.08 1.65
CA THR A 369 6.69 -21.60 1.41
C THR A 369 6.72 -20.16 0.90
N LEU A 370 5.86 -19.85 -0.07
CA LEU A 370 5.76 -18.53 -0.65
C LEU A 370 4.83 -17.64 0.19
N LEU A 371 5.41 -16.66 0.89
CA LEU A 371 4.69 -15.79 1.83
C LEU A 371 4.52 -14.35 1.34
N PHE A 372 5.14 -13.98 0.22
CA PHE A 372 5.12 -12.62 -0.31
C PHE A 372 5.36 -12.57 -1.83
N THR A 373 4.65 -11.67 -2.54
CA THR A 373 4.84 -11.40 -3.97
C THR A 373 4.83 -9.91 -4.25
N HIS A 374 5.55 -9.49 -5.29
CA HIS A 374 5.60 -8.09 -5.71
C HIS A 374 5.69 -7.97 -7.24
N TRP A 375 4.64 -8.44 -7.93
CA TRP A 375 4.58 -8.52 -9.39
C TRP A 375 4.57 -7.15 -10.08
N ASN A 376 5.25 -7.08 -11.22
CA ASN A 376 5.21 -5.93 -12.12
C ASN A 376 3.91 -5.90 -12.96
N THR A 377 3.76 -4.84 -13.75
CA THR A 377 2.64 -4.68 -14.70
C THR A 377 2.46 -5.90 -15.59
N ALA A 378 1.23 -6.40 -15.69
CA ALA A 378 0.86 -7.56 -16.51
C ALA A 378 1.55 -8.89 -16.13
N MET A 379 2.08 -8.99 -14.90
CA MET A 379 2.70 -10.19 -14.35
C MET A 379 1.81 -10.80 -13.25
N PRO A 380 1.86 -12.12 -13.01
CA PRO A 380 2.71 -13.12 -13.68
C PRO A 380 2.29 -13.47 -15.13
N GLY A 381 1.12 -13.01 -15.58
CA GLY A 381 0.63 -13.26 -16.95
C GLY A 381 0.33 -14.74 -17.23
N LYS A 382 0.14 -15.10 -18.50
CA LYS A 382 -0.17 -16.49 -18.93
C LYS A 382 1.07 -17.31 -19.30
N GLU A 383 2.25 -16.68 -19.37
CA GLU A 383 3.48 -17.31 -19.87
C GLU A 383 4.25 -18.01 -18.73
N GLN A 384 4.78 -19.20 -18.99
CA GLN A 384 5.66 -19.89 -18.04
C GLN A 384 7.08 -19.34 -18.10
N GLY A 385 7.73 -19.19 -16.95
CA GLY A 385 9.08 -18.63 -16.89
C GLY A 385 9.75 -18.71 -15.54
N CYS A 386 10.77 -17.87 -15.41
CA CYS A 386 11.56 -17.68 -14.21
C CYS A 386 11.47 -16.22 -13.79
N VAL A 387 11.53 -15.94 -12.50
CA VAL A 387 11.22 -14.60 -12.01
C VAL A 387 12.49 -13.80 -11.76
N ALA A 388 12.51 -12.57 -12.26
CA ALA A 388 13.57 -11.61 -12.02
C ALA A 388 13.01 -10.33 -11.40
N MET A 389 13.77 -9.76 -10.46
CA MET A 389 13.46 -8.48 -9.82
C MET A 389 14.08 -7.32 -10.61
N GLY A 390 13.27 -6.30 -10.91
CA GLY A 390 13.67 -5.08 -11.62
C GLY A 390 14.44 -4.08 -10.75
N THR A 391 15.05 -3.08 -11.39
CA THR A 391 15.79 -1.96 -10.78
C THR A 391 15.32 -0.60 -11.32
N GLY A 392 15.91 0.49 -10.82
CA GLY A 392 15.56 1.85 -11.25
C GLY A 392 14.11 2.20 -10.94
N ILE A 393 13.34 2.61 -11.96
CA ILE A 393 11.91 2.94 -11.81
C ILE A 393 11.05 1.73 -11.43
N ALA A 394 11.48 0.51 -11.80
CA ALA A 394 10.79 -0.74 -11.48
C ALA A 394 11.46 -1.47 -10.32
N ALA A 395 12.23 -0.75 -9.48
CA ALA A 395 13.01 -1.35 -8.41
C ALA A 395 12.13 -2.15 -7.45
N GLY A 396 12.41 -3.45 -7.40
CA GLY A 396 11.70 -4.40 -6.54
C GLY A 396 10.49 -5.09 -7.16
N LEU A 397 10.03 -4.69 -8.35
CA LEU A 397 8.92 -5.36 -9.04
C LEU A 397 9.41 -6.61 -9.76
N TRP A 398 8.56 -7.63 -9.83
CA TRP A 398 8.91 -8.96 -10.32
C TRP A 398 8.34 -9.21 -11.71
N ASP A 399 9.21 -9.56 -12.66
CA ASP A 399 8.83 -9.96 -14.01
C ASP A 399 9.01 -11.46 -14.19
N VAL A 400 8.04 -12.10 -14.88
CA VAL A 400 8.24 -13.44 -15.44
C VAL A 400 9.03 -13.29 -16.73
N VAL A 401 10.25 -13.81 -16.72
CA VAL A 401 11.21 -13.69 -17.81
C VAL A 401 11.59 -15.09 -18.30
N SER A 402 11.84 -15.20 -19.61
CA SER A 402 12.40 -16.43 -20.18
C SER A 402 13.67 -16.84 -19.43
N CYS A 403 13.66 -18.05 -18.86
CA CYS A 403 14.77 -18.61 -18.08
C CYS A 403 16.10 -18.75 -18.86
N LYS A 404 16.06 -18.56 -20.20
CA LYS A 404 17.23 -18.58 -21.08
C LYS A 404 17.93 -17.22 -21.18
N LYS A 405 17.29 -16.14 -20.71
CA LYS A 405 17.97 -14.83 -20.63
C LYS A 405 19.05 -14.87 -19.56
N THR A 406 20.08 -14.04 -19.72
CA THR A 406 21.13 -13.85 -18.73
C THR A 406 20.81 -12.62 -17.89
N ALA A 407 20.91 -12.73 -16.57
CA ALA A 407 20.78 -11.61 -15.64
C ALA A 407 21.71 -11.81 -14.44
N ASN A 408 21.91 -10.74 -13.67
CA ASN A 408 22.54 -10.87 -12.36
C ASN A 408 21.63 -11.66 -11.43
N PHE A 409 22.07 -12.00 -10.22
CA PHE A 409 21.30 -12.85 -9.33
C PHE A 409 21.52 -12.53 -7.87
N LEU A 410 20.58 -12.92 -7.03
CA LEU A 410 20.66 -12.79 -5.59
C LEU A 410 20.74 -14.18 -4.97
N CYS A 411 21.66 -14.39 -4.04
CA CYS A 411 21.71 -15.60 -3.23
C CYS A 411 21.29 -15.31 -1.79
N LYS A 412 20.62 -16.27 -1.16
CA LYS A 412 20.24 -16.26 0.26
C LYS A 412 20.77 -17.53 0.94
N ARG A 413 21.24 -17.38 2.18
CA ARG A 413 21.62 -18.49 3.06
C ARG A 413 21.35 -18.11 4.51
N GLN A 414 21.25 -19.10 5.37
CA GLN A 414 21.17 -18.86 6.81
C GLN A 414 22.51 -18.31 7.36
N ALA A 415 22.44 -17.37 8.30
CA ALA A 415 23.61 -16.88 9.01
C ALA A 415 24.14 -17.93 10.00
N ALA A 416 25.45 -17.95 10.24
CA ALA A 416 26.08 -18.86 11.21
C ALA A 416 26.00 -18.26 12.63
N GLY A 417 25.55 -19.06 13.60
CA GLY A 417 25.48 -18.65 15.01
C GLY A 417 24.06 -18.31 15.48
N GLU A 418 23.73 -18.88 16.65
CA GLU A 418 22.45 -18.95 17.38
C GLU A 418 21.20 -19.27 16.55
N LEU A 419 20.81 -20.54 16.69
CA LEU A 419 19.48 -21.05 16.40
C LEU A 419 18.43 -20.10 16.99
N PRO A 420 17.27 -19.92 16.33
CA PRO A 420 16.11 -19.38 17.00
C PRO A 420 15.92 -20.11 18.33
N LEU A 421 15.71 -19.36 19.41
CA LEU A 421 15.20 -19.92 20.66
C LEU A 421 14.06 -20.86 20.29
N ALA A 422 14.12 -22.08 20.83
CA ALA A 422 13.07 -23.07 20.67
C ALA A 422 11.70 -22.40 20.88
N PRO A 423 10.69 -22.67 20.04
CA PRO A 423 9.39 -22.07 20.24
C PRO A 423 8.87 -22.45 21.63
N LEU A 424 8.72 -21.43 22.47
CA LEU A 424 8.08 -21.56 23.76
C LEU A 424 6.57 -21.68 23.55
N VAL A 425 6.05 -22.75 24.16
CA VAL A 425 4.67 -22.94 24.65
C VAL A 425 3.60 -23.20 23.59
N ARG A 426 2.92 -24.34 23.74
CA ARG A 426 1.64 -24.63 23.08
C ARG A 426 0.61 -23.59 23.54
N VAL A 427 0.30 -22.66 22.66
CA VAL A 427 -0.81 -21.72 22.82
C VAL A 427 -2.12 -22.52 22.68
N PRO A 428 -3.15 -22.25 23.50
CA PRO A 428 -4.46 -22.91 23.35
C PRO A 428 -5.02 -22.65 21.95
N VAL A 429 -5.73 -23.64 21.41
CA VAL A 429 -6.36 -23.58 20.08
C VAL A 429 -7.24 -22.33 20.00
N PRO A 430 -6.88 -21.33 19.18
CA PRO A 430 -7.72 -20.17 18.94
C PRO A 430 -9.04 -20.64 18.30
N ALA A 431 -10.16 -20.10 18.74
CA ALA A 431 -11.49 -20.44 18.23
C ALA A 431 -12.12 -19.24 17.54
N CYS A 432 -13.03 -19.48 16.59
CA CYS A 432 -13.78 -18.42 15.95
C CYS A 432 -14.87 -17.89 16.88
N ALA A 433 -15.11 -16.57 16.81
CA ALA A 433 -16.22 -15.93 17.51
C ALA A 433 -17.56 -16.48 17.01
N ASP A 434 -18.61 -16.35 17.83
CA ASP A 434 -19.94 -16.88 17.50
C ASP A 434 -20.46 -16.35 16.15
N GLY A 435 -20.89 -17.27 15.30
CA GLY A 435 -21.37 -16.98 13.94
C GLY A 435 -20.27 -16.77 12.89
N TRP A 436 -19.01 -17.05 13.22
CA TRP A 436 -17.90 -17.16 12.27
C TRP A 436 -17.46 -18.61 12.12
N ASP A 437 -17.17 -19.03 10.89
CA ASP A 437 -16.75 -20.39 10.57
C ASP A 437 -15.23 -20.42 10.31
N GLY A 438 -14.53 -21.43 10.80
CA GLY A 438 -13.10 -21.59 10.50
C GLY A 438 -12.65 -23.03 10.74
N ALA A 439 -11.71 -23.50 9.92
CA ALA A 439 -11.14 -24.84 10.10
C ALA A 439 -10.34 -24.91 11.40
N SER A 440 -10.36 -26.05 12.11
CA SER A 440 -9.67 -26.21 13.41
C SER A 440 -8.17 -25.90 13.35
N GLN A 441 -7.54 -26.06 12.19
CA GLN A 441 -6.10 -25.82 11.96
C GLN A 441 -5.79 -24.50 11.24
N ALA A 442 -6.78 -23.78 10.71
CA ALA A 442 -6.56 -22.50 10.05
C ALA A 442 -6.52 -21.37 11.08
N ASP A 443 -5.71 -20.32 10.85
CA ASP A 443 -5.64 -19.14 11.74
C ASP A 443 -6.72 -18.09 11.46
N SER A 444 -7.57 -18.34 10.46
CA SER A 444 -8.60 -17.43 9.97
C SER A 444 -10.02 -17.94 10.24
N CYS A 445 -10.93 -16.99 10.42
CA CYS A 445 -12.36 -17.17 10.54
C CYS A 445 -13.06 -16.41 9.41
N PHE A 446 -14.12 -16.99 8.87
CA PHE A 446 -14.83 -16.47 7.71
C PHE A 446 -16.32 -16.32 8.03
N LYS A 447 -16.96 -15.34 7.40
CA LYS A 447 -18.40 -15.15 7.52
C LYS A 447 -19.00 -14.66 6.22
N PHE A 448 -20.06 -15.36 5.77
CA PHE A 448 -20.84 -14.99 4.59
C PHE A 448 -21.89 -13.95 4.97
N PHE A 449 -21.91 -12.84 4.25
CA PHE A 449 -22.91 -11.79 4.40
C PHE A 449 -23.84 -11.80 3.19
N VAL A 450 -24.99 -12.44 3.36
CA VAL A 450 -26.05 -12.50 2.35
C VAL A 450 -27.08 -11.40 2.64
N ARG A 451 -27.42 -10.61 1.61
CA ARG A 451 -28.35 -9.48 1.70
C ARG A 451 -29.26 -9.41 0.48
N GLU A 452 -30.45 -8.84 0.65
CA GLU A 452 -31.45 -8.69 -0.42
C GLU A 452 -31.44 -7.27 -1.02
N GLY A 453 -31.75 -7.18 -2.31
CA GLY A 453 -31.96 -5.90 -3.00
C GLY A 453 -30.84 -4.88 -2.80
N ASN A 454 -31.20 -3.70 -2.30
CA ASN A 454 -30.31 -2.56 -2.08
C ASN A 454 -29.39 -2.68 -0.86
N GLN A 455 -29.47 -3.78 -0.09
CA GLN A 455 -28.57 -4.02 1.04
C GLN A 455 -27.25 -4.70 0.63
N LYS A 456 -27.15 -5.13 -0.64
CA LYS A 456 -25.90 -5.59 -1.25
C LYS A 456 -24.92 -4.43 -1.41
N LYS A 457 -23.63 -4.75 -1.48
CA LYS A 457 -22.55 -3.76 -1.45
C LYS A 457 -21.68 -3.85 -2.70
N SER A 458 -21.18 -2.69 -3.13
CA SER A 458 -20.03 -2.63 -4.04
C SER A 458 -18.81 -3.28 -3.38
N TRP A 459 -17.79 -3.61 -4.16
CA TRP A 459 -16.56 -4.19 -3.61
C TRP A 459 -15.92 -3.26 -2.57
N PHE A 460 -15.90 -1.96 -2.84
CA PHE A 460 -15.33 -0.96 -1.93
C PHE A 460 -16.10 -0.84 -0.61
N GLU A 461 -17.42 -0.84 -0.68
CA GLU A 461 -18.28 -0.80 0.51
C GLU A 461 -18.18 -2.10 1.33
N ALA A 462 -18.03 -3.24 0.65
CA ALA A 462 -17.87 -4.54 1.30
C ALA A 462 -16.54 -4.64 2.03
N GLU A 463 -15.45 -4.16 1.44
CA GLU A 463 -14.14 -4.10 2.10
C GLU A 463 -14.14 -3.14 3.29
N GLU A 464 -14.70 -1.94 3.13
CA GLU A 464 -14.80 -0.99 4.26
C GLU A 464 -15.64 -1.59 5.40
N PHE A 465 -16.72 -2.30 5.08
CA PHE A 465 -17.50 -3.05 6.06
C PHE A 465 -16.68 -4.13 6.78
N CYS A 466 -15.92 -4.95 6.05
CA CYS A 466 -15.08 -5.99 6.67
C CYS A 466 -14.00 -5.39 7.58
N ARG A 467 -13.41 -4.25 7.18
CA ARG A 467 -12.44 -3.50 8.01
C ARG A 467 -13.05 -2.97 9.29
N GLU A 468 -14.28 -2.46 9.24
CA GLU A 468 -14.96 -1.91 10.41
C GLU A 468 -15.25 -2.98 11.47
N ILE A 469 -15.46 -4.25 11.07
CA ILE A 469 -15.62 -5.38 11.99
C ILE A 469 -14.30 -6.08 12.34
N GLY A 470 -13.15 -5.50 12.00
CA GLY A 470 -11.81 -5.99 12.37
C GLY A 470 -11.21 -7.05 11.43
N GLY A 471 -11.75 -7.19 10.23
CA GLY A 471 -11.28 -8.13 9.20
C GLY A 471 -10.96 -7.44 7.87
N ASN A 472 -10.90 -8.22 6.80
CA ASN A 472 -10.92 -7.73 5.41
C ASN A 472 -11.84 -8.65 4.58
N LEU A 473 -12.08 -8.33 3.32
CA LEU A 473 -12.63 -9.30 2.38
C LEU A 473 -11.74 -10.56 2.33
N VAL A 474 -12.39 -11.70 2.13
CA VAL A 474 -11.73 -13.01 2.19
C VAL A 474 -10.56 -13.12 1.21
N THR A 475 -9.47 -13.68 1.70
CA THR A 475 -8.25 -13.96 0.93
C THR A 475 -8.09 -15.46 0.73
N ILE A 476 -7.81 -15.90 -0.50
CA ILE A 476 -7.66 -17.32 -0.85
C ILE A 476 -6.20 -17.59 -1.17
N LYS A 477 -5.48 -18.21 -0.24
CA LYS A 477 -4.02 -18.39 -0.33
C LYS A 477 -3.66 -19.72 -0.98
N THR A 478 -4.50 -20.72 -0.76
CA THR A 478 -4.25 -22.11 -1.17
C THR A 478 -5.48 -22.75 -1.81
N LYS A 479 -5.25 -23.89 -2.47
CA LYS A 479 -6.33 -24.73 -2.99
C LYS A 479 -7.19 -25.29 -1.85
N GLU A 480 -6.60 -25.54 -0.69
CA GLU A 480 -7.27 -26.02 0.52
C GLU A 480 -8.25 -24.96 1.05
N ASP A 481 -7.86 -23.67 1.05
CA ASP A 481 -8.76 -22.56 1.41
C ASP A 481 -9.97 -22.50 0.48
N GLN A 482 -9.74 -22.63 -0.84
CA GLN A 482 -10.81 -22.65 -1.85
C GLN A 482 -11.79 -23.80 -1.61
N ILE A 483 -11.29 -25.01 -1.33
CA ILE A 483 -12.13 -26.18 -1.06
C ILE A 483 -12.93 -25.97 0.23
N PHE A 484 -12.31 -25.43 1.27
CA PHE A 484 -12.97 -25.19 2.56
C PHE A 484 -14.10 -24.16 2.43
N ILE A 485 -13.85 -23.02 1.78
CA ILE A 485 -14.87 -21.99 1.54
C ILE A 485 -16.01 -22.55 0.68
N TRP A 486 -15.68 -23.37 -0.32
CA TRP A 486 -16.68 -24.06 -1.14
C TRP A 486 -17.56 -25.02 -0.34
N GLN A 487 -16.96 -25.83 0.56
CA GLN A 487 -17.71 -26.73 1.46
C GLN A 487 -18.65 -25.93 2.36
N LEU A 488 -18.16 -24.87 3.00
CA LEU A 488 -18.97 -23.99 3.85
C LEU A 488 -20.15 -23.37 3.08
N ALA A 489 -19.91 -22.91 1.85
CA ALA A 489 -20.95 -22.36 1.01
C ALA A 489 -21.98 -23.44 0.62
N SER A 490 -21.54 -24.66 0.31
CA SER A 490 -22.43 -25.79 0.00
C SER A 490 -23.31 -26.17 1.18
N ASP A 491 -22.74 -26.32 2.38
CA ASP A 491 -23.45 -26.68 3.61
C ASP A 491 -24.53 -25.65 3.97
N LYS A 492 -24.28 -24.37 3.63
CA LYS A 492 -25.22 -23.26 3.84
C LYS A 492 -26.18 -23.03 2.65
N GLY A 493 -26.09 -23.82 1.58
CA GLY A 493 -26.91 -23.66 0.38
C GLY A 493 -26.63 -22.35 -0.40
N LEU A 494 -25.42 -21.82 -0.29
CA LEU A 494 -24.99 -20.52 -0.85
C LEU A 494 -24.22 -20.64 -2.17
N ASN A 495 -23.93 -21.85 -2.64
CA ASN A 495 -23.11 -22.16 -3.83
C ASN A 495 -23.63 -21.57 -5.17
N THR A 496 -24.87 -21.08 -5.22
CA THR A 496 -25.45 -20.41 -6.40
C THR A 496 -25.41 -18.88 -6.32
N GLN A 497 -24.93 -18.32 -5.21
CA GLN A 497 -24.83 -16.88 -5.00
C GLN A 497 -23.44 -16.36 -5.36
N ALA A 498 -23.38 -15.12 -5.83
CA ALA A 498 -22.12 -14.43 -6.09
C ALA A 498 -21.65 -13.66 -4.85
N PHE A 499 -20.35 -13.73 -4.57
CA PHE A 499 -19.73 -13.09 -3.41
C PHE A 499 -18.47 -12.33 -3.81
N TRP A 500 -18.30 -11.12 -3.28
CA TRP A 500 -17.02 -10.41 -3.35
C TRP A 500 -15.93 -11.12 -2.54
N ILE A 501 -14.74 -11.19 -3.12
CA ILE A 501 -13.49 -11.64 -2.47
C ILE A 501 -12.45 -10.52 -2.50
N GLY A 502 -11.41 -10.64 -1.70
CA GLY A 502 -10.41 -9.58 -1.50
C GLY A 502 -9.38 -9.39 -2.61
N LEU A 503 -9.53 -10.07 -3.76
CA LEU A 503 -8.62 -9.95 -4.90
C LEU A 503 -9.05 -8.78 -5.79
N PHE A 504 -8.10 -7.94 -6.19
CA PHE A 504 -8.36 -6.79 -7.04
C PHE A 504 -7.17 -6.46 -7.96
N LEU A 505 -7.44 -5.71 -9.04
CA LEU A 505 -6.46 -5.15 -9.98
C LEU A 505 -6.79 -3.69 -10.24
N LEU A 506 -6.68 -2.85 -9.21
CA LEU A 506 -6.99 -1.42 -9.30
C LEU A 506 -5.82 -0.64 -9.88
N ASN A 507 -4.57 -0.94 -9.51
CA ASN A 507 -3.40 -0.28 -10.08
C ASN A 507 -2.93 -1.05 -11.32
N PRO A 508 -3.08 -0.53 -12.55
CA PRO A 508 -2.63 -1.24 -13.75
C PRO A 508 -1.10 -1.35 -13.85
N GLU A 509 -0.33 -0.63 -13.03
CA GLU A 509 1.13 -0.78 -12.98
C GLU A 509 1.59 -1.97 -12.12
N GLU A 510 0.69 -2.52 -11.30
CA GLU A 510 0.92 -3.68 -10.44
C GLU A 510 0.08 -4.86 -10.93
N GLY A 511 0.45 -6.09 -10.55
CA GLY A 511 -0.38 -7.28 -10.79
C GLY A 511 -1.59 -7.37 -9.86
N PHE A 512 -2.37 -8.45 -9.98
CA PHE A 512 -3.44 -8.74 -9.01
C PHE A 512 -2.86 -8.78 -7.60
N ALA A 513 -3.60 -8.25 -6.63
CA ALA A 513 -3.19 -8.18 -5.24
C ALA A 513 -4.35 -8.55 -4.30
N TRP A 514 -4.01 -9.22 -3.20
CA TRP A 514 -4.94 -9.45 -2.10
C TRP A 514 -4.98 -8.24 -1.17
N ILE A 515 -6.17 -7.95 -0.65
CA ILE A 515 -6.43 -6.80 0.20
C ILE A 515 -5.68 -6.81 1.54
N ASP A 516 -5.37 -8.00 2.06
CA ASP A 516 -4.57 -8.21 3.26
C ASP A 516 -3.05 -8.12 3.00
N GLY A 517 -2.64 -7.95 1.75
CA GLY A 517 -1.24 -7.91 1.31
C GLY A 517 -0.59 -9.29 1.14
N SER A 518 -1.34 -10.38 1.30
CA SER A 518 -0.87 -11.74 1.04
C SER A 518 -0.50 -11.94 -0.43
N PRO A 519 0.39 -12.90 -0.72
CA PRO A 519 0.84 -13.14 -2.08
C PRO A 519 -0.23 -13.80 -2.95
N VAL A 520 -0.28 -13.44 -4.23
CA VAL A 520 -1.10 -14.15 -5.22
C VAL A 520 -0.29 -15.33 -5.76
N ILE A 521 -0.55 -16.53 -5.21
CA ILE A 521 0.17 -17.78 -5.54
C ILE A 521 -0.72 -18.90 -6.06
N TYR A 522 -2.03 -18.73 -5.92
CA TYR A 522 -3.05 -19.66 -6.34
C TYR A 522 -4.08 -18.86 -7.13
N GLU A 523 -4.56 -19.44 -8.22
CA GLU A 523 -5.59 -18.86 -9.07
C GLU A 523 -6.63 -19.92 -9.44
N ASN A 524 -7.91 -19.54 -9.43
CA ASN A 524 -9.04 -20.43 -9.75
C ASN A 524 -10.05 -19.74 -10.67
N TRP A 525 -9.56 -19.07 -11.70
CA TRP A 525 -10.36 -18.36 -12.70
C TRP A 525 -11.33 -19.30 -13.43
N ASP A 526 -12.49 -18.75 -13.80
CA ASP A 526 -13.42 -19.43 -14.70
C ASP A 526 -12.87 -19.49 -16.13
N GLU A 527 -13.53 -20.29 -16.98
CA GLU A 527 -13.17 -20.33 -18.40
C GLU A 527 -13.31 -18.93 -19.02
N ASP A 528 -12.27 -18.53 -19.77
CA ASP A 528 -12.10 -17.21 -20.39
C ASP A 528 -11.87 -16.02 -19.42
N GLU A 529 -11.75 -16.27 -18.11
CA GLU A 529 -11.45 -15.24 -17.10
C GLU A 529 -9.95 -15.23 -16.68
N PRO A 530 -9.42 -14.09 -16.17
CA PRO A 530 -10.07 -12.78 -16.14
C PRO A 530 -10.07 -12.13 -17.54
N ASN A 531 -11.22 -11.62 -17.96
CA ASN A 531 -11.41 -11.09 -19.31
C ASN A 531 -11.27 -9.56 -19.38
N ASN A 532 -11.31 -8.88 -18.24
CA ASN A 532 -11.29 -7.42 -18.07
C ASN A 532 -12.23 -6.67 -19.04
N ARG A 533 -13.53 -6.99 -19.02
CA ARG A 533 -14.49 -6.51 -20.00
C ARG A 533 -14.53 -4.99 -20.04
N GLU A 534 -14.38 -4.43 -21.25
CA GLU A 534 -14.33 -2.98 -21.50
C GLU A 534 -13.23 -2.23 -20.72
N GLU A 535 -12.27 -2.95 -20.13
CA GLU A 535 -11.22 -2.43 -19.25
C GLU A 535 -11.77 -1.82 -17.94
N LEU A 536 -12.81 -2.43 -17.37
CA LEU A 536 -13.52 -1.93 -16.18
C LEU A 536 -13.65 -2.98 -15.06
N GLU A 537 -13.29 -4.23 -15.32
CA GLU A 537 -13.46 -5.34 -14.38
C GLU A 537 -12.21 -5.48 -13.51
N HIS A 538 -12.15 -4.68 -12.46
CA HIS A 538 -10.97 -4.57 -11.59
C HIS A 538 -11.15 -5.25 -10.22
N CYS A 539 -12.31 -5.86 -9.95
CA CYS A 539 -12.62 -6.50 -8.68
C CYS A 539 -13.08 -7.93 -8.92
N VAL A 540 -12.77 -8.85 -8.00
CA VAL A 540 -12.98 -10.28 -8.25
C VAL A 540 -14.08 -10.83 -7.36
N MET A 541 -14.92 -11.67 -7.93
CA MET A 541 -15.99 -12.37 -7.23
C MET A 541 -15.93 -13.89 -7.44
N PHE A 542 -16.53 -14.63 -6.51
CA PHE A 542 -16.96 -16.00 -6.78
C PHE A 542 -18.16 -16.00 -7.73
N ASN A 543 -18.03 -16.73 -8.83
CA ASN A 543 -19.06 -16.89 -9.85
C ASN A 543 -20.29 -17.62 -9.30
N ARG A 544 -21.45 -17.40 -9.94
CA ARG A 544 -22.72 -18.11 -9.67
C ARG A 544 -22.69 -19.53 -10.23
N SER A 545 -21.61 -20.23 -9.93
CA SER A 545 -21.34 -21.58 -10.38
C SER A 545 -21.17 -22.46 -9.16
N PRO A 546 -21.68 -23.71 -9.18
CA PRO A 546 -21.45 -24.67 -8.12
C PRO A 546 -19.98 -24.89 -7.84
N GLN A 547 -19.05 -24.59 -8.76
CA GLN A 547 -17.61 -24.74 -8.55
C GLN A 547 -16.96 -23.52 -7.88
N MET A 548 -17.69 -22.40 -7.71
CA MET A 548 -17.21 -21.14 -7.13
C MET A 548 -15.86 -20.69 -7.72
N ARG A 549 -15.73 -20.75 -9.05
CA ARG A 549 -14.59 -20.21 -9.79
C ARG A 549 -14.62 -18.69 -9.78
N TRP A 550 -13.47 -18.07 -10.03
CA TRP A 550 -13.29 -16.62 -9.95
C TRP A 550 -13.68 -15.95 -11.26
N ASN A 551 -14.31 -14.80 -11.14
CA ASN A 551 -14.65 -13.92 -12.25
C ASN A 551 -14.27 -12.49 -11.86
N ASP A 552 -13.56 -11.75 -12.72
CA ASP A 552 -13.43 -10.31 -12.56
C ASP A 552 -14.73 -9.61 -12.98
N LEU A 553 -15.05 -8.52 -12.30
CA LEU A 553 -16.30 -7.80 -12.48
C LEU A 553 -16.11 -6.31 -12.11
N LEU A 554 -16.98 -5.46 -12.65
CA LEU A 554 -17.07 -4.06 -12.25
C LEU A 554 -17.27 -3.94 -10.73
N CYS A 555 -16.35 -3.23 -10.07
CA CYS A 555 -16.34 -3.03 -8.62
C CYS A 555 -17.62 -2.42 -8.04
N GLU A 556 -18.35 -1.63 -8.84
CA GLU A 556 -19.61 -0.97 -8.44
C GLU A 556 -20.80 -1.92 -8.37
N ASN A 557 -20.67 -3.15 -8.85
CA ASN A 557 -21.76 -4.11 -8.80
C ASN A 557 -22.10 -4.49 -7.35
N LEU A 558 -23.39 -4.54 -7.03
CA LEU A 558 -23.87 -4.84 -5.69
C LEU A 558 -23.99 -6.35 -5.51
N LEU A 559 -23.07 -6.95 -4.75
CA LEU A 559 -23.05 -8.39 -4.44
C LEU A 559 -23.15 -8.64 -2.93
N ASN A 560 -23.30 -9.93 -2.61
CA ASN A 560 -22.99 -10.42 -1.27
C ASN A 560 -21.46 -10.41 -1.08
N TRP A 561 -20.98 -10.58 0.15
CA TRP A 561 -19.54 -10.56 0.41
C TRP A 561 -19.16 -11.55 1.52
N ILE A 562 -17.87 -11.87 1.59
CA ILE A 562 -17.31 -12.75 2.62
C ILE A 562 -16.21 -11.97 3.32
N CYS A 563 -16.32 -11.84 4.64
CA CYS A 563 -15.24 -11.27 5.46
C CYS A 563 -14.39 -12.38 6.06
N GLU A 564 -13.11 -12.07 6.26
CA GLU A 564 -12.12 -12.89 6.95
C GLU A 564 -11.53 -12.09 8.14
N THR A 565 -11.42 -12.74 9.30
CA THR A 565 -10.75 -12.23 10.50
C THR A 565 -9.74 -13.25 11.01
N LYS A 566 -8.80 -12.82 11.85
CA LYS A 566 -7.91 -13.74 12.57
C LYS A 566 -8.63 -14.33 13.77
N LYS A 567 -8.31 -15.58 14.14
CA LYS A 567 -8.81 -16.19 15.37
C LYS A 567 -8.30 -15.46 16.61
N ASP A 568 -9.20 -15.23 17.56
CA ASP A 568 -8.86 -14.59 18.82
C ASP A 568 -8.23 -15.58 19.82
N LEU A 569 -7.25 -15.11 20.59
CA LEU A 569 -6.73 -15.83 21.75
C LEU A 569 -7.76 -15.75 22.90
N PRO A 570 -7.99 -16.83 23.67
CA PRO A 570 -8.88 -16.79 24.83
C PRO A 570 -8.52 -15.67 25.81
N TYR A 571 -9.54 -14.97 26.32
CA TYR A 571 -9.43 -13.79 27.20
C TYR A 571 -8.49 -13.97 28.40
N SER A 572 -8.34 -15.20 28.90
CA SER A 572 -7.47 -15.54 30.05
C SER A 572 -5.96 -15.42 29.79
N PHE A 573 -5.51 -15.36 28.53
CA PHE A 573 -4.08 -15.26 28.18
C PHE A 573 -3.64 -13.89 27.67
N GLN A 574 -4.58 -13.00 27.30
CA GLN A 574 -4.24 -11.64 26.80
C GLN A 574 -3.63 -10.75 27.89
N THR A 575 -3.94 -11.00 29.16
CA THR A 575 -3.43 -10.25 30.33
C THR A 575 -2.02 -10.66 30.78
N LEU A 576 -1.51 -11.81 30.34
CA LEU A 576 -0.20 -12.35 30.77
C LEU A 576 0.99 -11.93 29.88
N TYR A 577 0.74 -11.50 28.63
CA TYR A 577 1.79 -11.22 27.63
C TYR A 577 1.98 -9.74 27.25
N ARG A 578 1.26 -8.79 27.88
CA ARG A 578 1.51 -7.35 27.73
C ARG A 578 1.62 -6.68 29.10
N PRO A 579 2.84 -6.60 29.70
CA PRO A 579 3.00 -5.92 30.97
C PRO A 579 2.89 -4.38 30.88
N ASP A 580 3.08 -3.79 29.69
CA ASP A 580 3.24 -2.33 29.56
C ASP A 580 2.21 -1.66 28.63
N MET A 581 0.92 -1.92 28.86
CA MET A 581 -0.15 -1.04 28.38
C MET A 581 -1.05 -0.71 29.55
N ASN A 582 -1.13 0.57 29.91
CA ASN A 582 -1.96 1.11 30.98
C ASN A 582 -3.34 0.41 31.00
N VAL A 583 -3.55 -0.37 32.06
CA VAL A 583 -4.66 -1.33 32.30
C VAL A 583 -6.04 -0.64 32.41
N ILE A 584 -6.13 0.66 32.13
CA ILE A 584 -7.38 1.42 32.13
C ILE A 584 -8.09 1.36 30.76
N TYR A 585 -7.37 1.07 29.65
CA TYR A 585 -7.95 1.09 28.30
C TYR A 585 -8.53 -0.24 27.78
N MET A 586 -8.33 -1.37 28.47
CA MET A 586 -8.78 -2.70 28.02
C MET A 586 -9.96 -3.28 28.81
N HIS A 587 -10.62 -2.51 29.69
CA HIS A 587 -11.92 -2.90 30.24
C HIS A 587 -13.11 -2.62 29.30
N PHE A 588 -12.85 -2.12 28.09
CA PHE A 588 -13.89 -1.69 27.12
C PHE A 588 -14.14 -2.66 25.96
N TYR A 589 -13.43 -3.78 25.89
CA TYR A 589 -13.54 -4.73 24.78
C TYR A 589 -14.12 -6.06 25.27
N LEU A 590 -15.43 -6.21 25.05
CA LEU A 590 -16.33 -7.31 25.46
C LEU A 590 -17.02 -7.10 26.81
N SER A 591 -17.72 -5.96 26.97
CA SER A 591 -19.01 -6.03 27.66
C SER A 591 -20.08 -6.32 26.61
N GLU A 592 -20.96 -7.28 26.89
CA GLU A 592 -22.34 -7.15 26.38
C GLU A 592 -22.77 -5.73 26.73
N TYR A 593 -23.12 -4.92 25.73
CA TYR A 593 -23.53 -3.54 25.99
C TYR A 593 -24.66 -3.58 27.02
N GLN A 594 -24.51 -2.83 28.10
CA GLN A 594 -25.51 -2.82 29.17
C GLN A 594 -26.83 -2.36 28.56
N ALA A 595 -27.84 -3.23 28.64
CA ALA A 595 -29.19 -2.91 28.24
C ALA A 595 -29.95 -2.42 29.47
N THR A 596 -30.76 -1.39 29.32
CA THR A 596 -31.79 -1.05 30.31
C THR A 596 -32.89 -2.11 30.30
N ASP A 597 -33.68 -2.20 31.37
CA ASP A 597 -34.77 -3.18 31.50
C ASP A 597 -35.84 -3.05 30.39
N ASP A 598 -35.94 -1.87 29.76
CA ASP A 598 -36.81 -1.57 28.62
C ASP A 598 -36.12 -1.74 27.25
N GLY A 599 -34.90 -2.29 27.22
CA GLY A 599 -34.23 -2.76 26.00
C GLY A 599 -33.39 -1.72 25.25
N TRP A 600 -33.05 -0.59 25.87
CA TRP A 600 -32.14 0.41 25.29
C TRP A 600 -30.69 0.05 25.57
N ILE A 601 -29.82 0.38 24.64
CA ILE A 601 -28.40 0.04 24.71
C ILE A 601 -27.61 1.24 25.20
N ILE A 602 -26.85 1.05 26.28
CA ILE A 602 -26.01 2.10 26.86
C ILE A 602 -24.63 2.05 26.20
N TYR A 603 -24.19 3.17 25.64
CA TYR A 603 -22.83 3.34 25.15
C TYR A 603 -22.31 4.75 25.45
N GLU A 604 -21.15 4.80 26.10
CA GLU A 604 -20.59 6.02 26.70
C GLU A 604 -21.62 6.68 27.65
N ASP A 605 -22.05 7.90 27.36
CA ASP A 605 -22.99 8.70 28.13
C ASP A 605 -24.40 8.75 27.51
N LYS A 606 -24.67 7.96 26.46
CA LYS A 606 -25.93 7.97 25.70
C LYS A 606 -26.62 6.61 25.69
N GLN A 607 -27.95 6.63 25.53
CA GLN A 607 -28.80 5.45 25.34
C GLN A 607 -29.29 5.38 23.89
N TYR A 608 -29.30 4.18 23.34
CA TYR A 608 -29.61 3.94 21.93
C TYR A 608 -30.73 2.91 21.79
N TYR A 609 -31.77 3.31 21.07
CA TYR A 609 -32.89 2.44 20.71
C TYR A 609 -32.74 1.98 19.26
N PHE A 610 -32.72 0.67 19.06
CA PHE A 610 -32.63 0.05 17.74
C PHE A 610 -34.00 -0.49 17.32
N SER A 611 -34.71 0.27 16.49
CA SER A 611 -35.97 -0.18 15.92
C SER A 611 -35.76 -1.36 14.97
N LYS A 612 -36.58 -2.40 15.10
CA LYS A 612 -36.61 -3.55 14.17
C LYS A 612 -37.49 -3.27 12.94
N GLU A 613 -38.21 -2.14 12.93
CA GLU A 613 -39.13 -1.78 11.85
C GLU A 613 -38.38 -1.15 10.66
N ARG A 614 -38.71 -1.58 9.44
CA ARG A 614 -38.14 -1.04 8.20
C ARG A 614 -39.10 0.01 7.63
N VAL A 615 -38.79 1.29 7.85
CA VAL A 615 -39.64 2.42 7.41
C VAL A 615 -38.81 3.54 6.76
N HIS A 616 -39.47 4.43 6.01
CA HIS A 616 -38.82 5.62 5.46
C HIS A 616 -38.43 6.63 6.55
N MET A 617 -37.48 7.51 6.25
CA MET A 617 -36.82 8.39 7.22
C MET A 617 -37.78 9.24 8.09
N GLU A 618 -38.85 9.77 7.51
CA GLU A 618 -39.85 10.56 8.26
C GLU A 618 -40.60 9.72 9.29
N GLU A 619 -40.98 8.49 8.92
CA GLU A 619 -41.64 7.56 9.82
C GLU A 619 -40.66 6.98 10.85
N ALA A 620 -39.40 6.74 10.46
CA ALA A 620 -38.34 6.34 11.39
C ALA A 620 -38.15 7.39 12.49
N ARG A 621 -38.13 8.67 12.11
CA ARG A 621 -38.07 9.77 13.08
C ARG A 621 -39.29 9.79 14.00
N ARG A 622 -40.51 9.56 13.49
CA ARG A 622 -41.73 9.46 14.33
C ARG A 622 -41.65 8.29 15.31
N ILE A 623 -41.11 7.14 14.91
CA ILE A 623 -40.88 6.00 15.79
C ILE A 623 -39.88 6.35 16.90
N CYS A 624 -38.76 7.01 16.57
CA CYS A 624 -37.81 7.48 17.58
C CYS A 624 -38.48 8.46 18.55
N GLN A 625 -39.24 9.44 18.05
CA GLN A 625 -39.93 10.44 18.87
C GLN A 625 -41.00 9.82 19.79
N LYS A 626 -41.73 8.81 19.31
CA LYS A 626 -42.69 8.04 20.12
C LYS A 626 -42.01 7.31 21.29
N ASN A 627 -40.74 6.96 21.12
CA ASN A 627 -39.89 6.37 22.15
C ASN A 627 -39.04 7.43 22.88
N PHE A 628 -39.42 8.71 22.87
CA PHE A 628 -38.72 9.81 23.55
C PHE A 628 -37.26 10.03 23.11
N ALA A 629 -36.90 9.62 21.89
CA ALA A 629 -35.59 9.87 21.26
C ALA A 629 -35.73 10.58 19.90
N ASP A 630 -34.60 10.86 19.26
CA ASP A 630 -34.53 11.31 17.86
C ASP A 630 -33.59 10.37 17.08
N LEU A 631 -33.53 10.55 15.76
CA LEU A 631 -32.58 9.86 14.90
C LEU A 631 -31.15 10.11 15.38
N VAL A 632 -30.36 9.04 15.42
CA VAL A 632 -28.98 9.10 15.89
C VAL A 632 -28.12 9.99 15.00
N VAL A 633 -27.31 10.84 15.62
CA VAL A 633 -26.29 11.66 14.96
C VAL A 633 -24.92 11.09 15.30
N ILE A 634 -24.14 10.76 14.27
CA ILE A 634 -22.82 10.15 14.41
C ILE A 634 -21.77 11.26 14.51
N GLU A 635 -21.35 11.57 15.75
CA GLU A 635 -20.47 12.70 16.06
C GLU A 635 -18.97 12.37 15.97
N ASN A 636 -18.58 11.10 16.15
CA ASN A 636 -17.19 10.67 16.16
C ASN A 636 -17.03 9.21 15.70
N GLU A 637 -15.78 8.80 15.46
CA GLU A 637 -15.47 7.47 14.94
C GLU A 637 -15.77 6.34 15.95
N SER A 638 -15.69 6.61 17.25
CA SER A 638 -16.01 5.67 18.33
C SER A 638 -17.50 5.28 18.31
N LYS A 639 -18.39 6.29 18.33
CA LYS A 639 -19.84 6.14 18.21
C LYS A 639 -20.25 5.50 16.89
N ARG A 640 -19.57 5.86 15.79
CA ARG A 640 -19.76 5.21 14.49
C ARG A 640 -19.53 3.70 14.60
N ARG A 641 -18.37 3.27 15.12
CA ARG A 641 -18.05 1.84 15.29
C ARG A 641 -19.04 1.11 16.20
N PHE A 642 -19.46 1.73 17.30
CA PHE A 642 -20.47 1.16 18.20
C PHE A 642 -21.81 0.89 17.50
N LEU A 643 -22.39 1.93 16.86
CA LEU A 643 -23.68 1.82 16.17
C LEU A 643 -23.62 0.79 15.06
N TRP A 644 -22.51 0.76 14.31
CA TRP A 644 -22.29 -0.21 13.26
C TRP A 644 -22.20 -1.64 13.79
N LYS A 645 -21.40 -1.88 14.85
CA LYS A 645 -21.25 -3.21 15.45
C LYS A 645 -22.57 -3.79 15.98
N TYR A 646 -23.49 -2.94 16.45
CA TYR A 646 -24.78 -3.38 16.98
C TYR A 646 -25.81 -3.67 15.88
N VAL A 647 -25.71 -3.01 14.72
CA VAL A 647 -26.68 -3.14 13.60
C VAL A 647 -26.23 -4.17 12.55
N SER A 648 -24.94 -4.51 12.50
CA SER A 648 -24.34 -5.50 11.59
C SER A 648 -24.60 -6.94 12.02
#